data_AF-A0A3N0WZN9-F1
#
_entry.id   AF-A0A3N0WZN9-F1
#
_cell.length_a   1.000
_cell.length_b   1.000
_cell.length_c   1.000
_cell.angle_alpha   90.00
_cell.angle_beta   90.00
_cell.angle_gamma   90.00
#
_symmetry.space_group_name_H-M   'P 1'
#
loop_
_entity.id
_entity.type
_entity.pdbx_description
1 polymer ?
#
loop_
_entity_poly.entity_id
_entity_poly.type
_entity_poly.pdbx_seq_one_letter_code
_entity_poly.pdbx_strand_id
1 'polypeptide(L)'
;MPLEEYNKKRNFEETSEPEGKTKKSEGELIFVIQRHSATRLHYDFRLEMDGVLKSWAVPKGPSLNPKDKRLAMMTEDHPYSYRDFEGSIPEGNYGGGEVEVWDSGTYEPLEKVEGKSDDTVMRAELHKGSLKFVLHGKKLKGEFALVKIKNPKDDNAWLLIKHKDKFALDQYDSEDHVPKKSKVTEREENRPSKKKTVKTTENSTKSYQNYTPALSGEKKLKDFIKPMLAQVGDEAFDSKDWVFEIKWDGYRAVADLRNDNKLLYSRNGLSFSEKFSKISEALQDQKFPMVLDGEIVAFNSAGQPDFQALQQIGDNPNMAMTYQVFDLLWLNGHSTKNLTLLERKELLKNALVENDVVKYCEHVPEKGKDFFNQVEKMNLEGMIAKKSKSTYTEASRSSDWLKIKFQQTEDVLICGFTEPKGSRKKFGAIILGTFVDGDLQYCGHAGTGFSDKKLAELYELFEPLITMESPFKNVPKTNTKATWVKPEIVCEIKFTEKTSDGIFRHPVFLGIRVDKEKADVKETSLEENEKVKKSTKKQPKNNRETGPEAENNQVEETTKSDSEKVKKMPKKQPKNESENEPDEESAITSKTDKMNNTRENEQEIKIGKHTVKLTNQNKVYFPESGITKGDVVEYYQSVAKYILPHLKNRPQSLNRFPNGIKGLSFYHKDAGDSAPDWIEKVTIFSESNEKDIQYLVCNTAADMAYLNNLGCIDLNPWNSSIDHLESPDWLALDLDPSEGNTFEDVIEVALATKQVLDQVKIDGYCKTSGSSGIHIFIPMGGKYDYEQVKNFAHLLMQKVQQLVPEITTLERSLKKREKTQIYLDYLQNRGGQTLASVYSVRPKPGAPVSMPLNWDEVKRGLKPIDFNIHNALERIKKNGDLFKPVLGKGIDMLKALKNLEK
;
A
#
# COMPACT_ATOMS: atom_id res chain seq x y z
N MET A 1 -14.50 15.06 32.10
CA MET A 1 -14.33 16.54 31.97
C MET A 1 -13.01 16.86 31.27
N PRO A 2 -12.84 18.00 30.58
CA PRO A 2 -11.65 18.29 29.75
C PRO A 2 -10.31 18.12 30.50
N LEU A 3 -10.24 18.52 31.76
CA LEU A 3 -9.03 18.48 32.61
C LEU A 3 -8.96 17.26 33.54
N GLU A 4 -9.85 16.29 33.37
CA GLU A 4 -9.92 15.13 34.27
C GLU A 4 -8.69 14.23 34.16
N GLU A 5 -8.19 14.01 32.94
CA GLU A 5 -6.96 13.25 32.72
C GLU A 5 -5.73 14.01 33.23
N TYR A 6 -5.71 15.34 33.06
CA TYR A 6 -4.66 16.20 33.61
C TYR A 6 -4.58 16.07 35.13
N ASN A 7 -5.70 16.24 35.83
CA ASN A 7 -5.76 16.15 37.29
C ASN A 7 -5.42 14.75 37.82
N LYS A 8 -5.77 13.68 37.10
CA LYS A 8 -5.44 12.29 37.48
C LYS A 8 -3.94 11.98 37.39
N LYS A 9 -3.22 12.64 36.48
CA LYS A 9 -1.80 12.36 36.21
C LYS A 9 -0.84 13.14 37.13
N ARG A 10 -1.32 14.13 37.90
CA ARG A 10 -0.48 14.97 38.77
C ARG A 10 -0.77 14.71 40.24
N ASN A 11 0.28 14.71 41.05
CA ASN A 11 0.17 14.83 42.50
C ASN A 11 0.48 16.29 42.90
N PHE A 12 -0.56 17.10 43.12
CA PHE A 12 -0.43 18.53 43.43
C PHE A 12 0.17 18.82 44.82
N GLU A 13 0.37 17.79 45.65
CA GLU A 13 1.15 17.92 46.89
C GLU A 13 2.68 17.90 46.62
N GLU A 14 3.09 17.39 45.45
CA GLU A 14 4.51 17.24 45.07
C GLU A 14 4.92 18.17 43.92
N THR A 15 4.03 18.43 42.95
CA THR A 15 4.34 19.30 41.81
C THR A 15 3.93 20.75 42.04
N SER A 16 4.68 21.70 41.47
CA SER A 16 4.34 23.12 41.46
C SER A 16 3.38 23.51 40.32
N GLU A 17 2.95 22.53 39.53
CA GLU A 17 1.99 22.72 38.45
C GLU A 17 0.61 23.16 38.97
N PRO A 18 -0.10 24.05 38.25
CA PRO A 18 -1.40 24.53 38.70
C PRO A 18 -2.48 23.45 38.61
N GLU A 19 -3.41 23.46 39.58
CA GLU A 19 -4.61 22.62 39.56
C GLU A 19 -5.46 22.86 38.30
N GLY A 20 -6.05 21.79 37.76
CA GLY A 20 -6.86 21.83 36.55
C GLY A 20 -8.19 22.55 36.73
N LYS A 21 -8.21 23.88 36.52
CA LYS A 21 -9.43 24.70 36.45
C LYS A 21 -9.58 25.30 35.06
N THR A 22 -10.77 25.21 34.48
CA THR A 22 -11.10 25.82 33.20
C THR A 22 -11.26 27.34 33.37
N LYS A 23 -10.65 28.13 32.49
CA LYS A 23 -10.79 29.59 32.45
C LYS A 23 -10.64 30.02 31.00
N LYS A 24 -11.46 30.97 30.54
CA LYS A 24 -11.37 31.55 29.20
C LYS A 24 -10.65 32.89 29.25
N SER A 25 -9.88 33.21 28.22
CA SER A 25 -9.42 34.57 27.97
C SER A 25 -10.61 35.50 27.69
N GLU A 26 -10.53 36.75 28.13
CA GLU A 26 -11.59 37.76 27.91
C GLU A 26 -11.43 38.46 26.54
N GLY A 27 -10.53 37.98 25.67
CA GLY A 27 -10.11 38.63 24.42
C GLY A 27 -9.68 37.66 23.31
N GLU A 28 -8.57 37.95 22.62
CA GLU A 28 -8.02 37.08 21.57
C GLU A 28 -7.53 35.74 22.15
N LEU A 29 -7.67 34.66 21.36
CA LEU A 29 -7.18 33.34 21.75
C LEU A 29 -5.67 33.38 21.89
N ILE A 30 -5.14 32.71 22.91
CA ILE A 30 -3.70 32.68 23.17
C ILE A 30 -3.05 31.37 22.74
N PHE A 31 -1.77 31.46 22.39
CA PHE A 31 -0.92 30.29 22.28
C PHE A 31 0.29 30.43 23.21
N VAL A 32 0.82 29.28 23.60
CA VAL A 32 2.06 29.20 24.37
C VAL A 32 2.85 28.01 23.88
N ILE A 33 4.15 28.21 23.73
CA ILE A 33 5.12 27.17 23.42
C ILE A 33 6.02 27.04 24.63
N GLN A 34 6.02 25.88 25.26
CA GLN A 34 6.92 25.59 26.39
C GLN A 34 8.04 24.67 25.93
N ARG A 35 9.28 25.06 26.19
CA ARG A 35 10.44 24.19 25.97
C ARG A 35 10.63 23.36 27.23
N HIS A 36 10.56 22.04 27.06
CA HIS A 36 10.48 21.10 28.17
C HIS A 36 11.64 20.11 28.10
N SER A 37 12.60 20.31 29.01
CA SER A 37 13.72 19.40 29.28
C SER A 37 13.27 18.26 30.21
N ALA A 38 12.43 17.36 29.70
CA ALA A 38 12.03 16.12 30.37
C ALA A 38 13.09 15.01 30.15
N THR A 39 12.69 13.74 30.04
CA THR A 39 13.58 12.63 29.64
C THR A 39 14.26 12.87 28.30
N ARG A 40 13.60 13.62 27.40
CA ARG A 40 14.13 14.17 26.15
C ARG A 40 13.62 15.61 26.01
N LEU A 41 14.43 16.46 25.39
CA LEU A 41 14.01 17.83 25.05
C LEU A 41 12.89 17.77 24.00
N HIS A 42 11.81 18.51 24.25
CA HIS A 42 10.73 18.72 23.30
C HIS A 42 10.07 20.07 23.56
N TYR A 43 9.20 20.48 22.63
CA TYR A 43 8.44 21.70 22.71
C TYR A 43 6.96 21.37 22.82
N ASP A 44 6.33 21.74 23.92
CA ASP A 44 4.89 21.66 24.08
C ASP A 44 4.25 22.85 23.36
N PHE A 45 3.67 22.58 22.19
CA PHE A 45 2.92 23.53 21.39
C PHE A 45 1.47 23.56 21.87
N ARG A 46 0.98 24.69 22.36
CA ARG A 46 -0.34 24.77 23.00
C ARG A 46 -1.19 25.91 22.46
N LEU A 47 -2.45 25.61 22.20
CA LEU A 47 -3.47 26.56 21.72
C LEU A 47 -4.65 26.61 22.70
N GLU A 48 -5.08 27.80 23.10
CA GLU A 48 -6.30 27.97 23.90
C GLU A 48 -7.54 27.64 23.07
N MET A 49 -8.32 26.64 23.50
CA MET A 49 -9.64 26.35 22.96
C MET A 49 -10.54 25.83 24.08
N ASP A 50 -11.80 26.27 24.12
CA ASP A 50 -12.79 25.85 25.13
C ASP A 50 -12.36 26.09 26.59
N GLY A 51 -11.56 27.14 26.84
CA GLY A 51 -11.07 27.47 28.18
C GLY A 51 -10.03 26.52 28.76
N VAL A 52 -9.38 25.75 27.88
CA VAL A 52 -8.23 24.89 28.17
C VAL A 52 -7.15 25.08 27.09
N LEU A 53 -5.94 24.59 27.36
CA LEU A 53 -4.85 24.55 26.40
C LEU A 53 -4.80 23.17 25.74
N LYS A 54 -5.17 23.10 24.47
CA LYS A 54 -4.95 21.92 23.62
C LYS A 54 -3.46 21.81 23.32
N SER A 55 -2.88 20.63 23.52
CA SER A 55 -1.44 20.48 23.61
C SER A 55 -0.88 19.44 22.66
N TRP A 56 0.29 19.74 22.10
CA TRP A 56 1.07 18.83 21.28
C TRP A 56 2.55 18.88 21.63
N ALA A 57 3.15 17.73 21.92
CA ALA A 57 4.60 17.61 22.06
C ALA A 57 5.27 17.55 20.67
N VAL A 58 6.16 18.50 20.39
CA VAL A 58 6.90 18.66 19.14
C VAL A 58 8.40 18.45 19.42
N PRO A 59 8.95 17.24 19.19
CA PRO A 59 10.30 16.89 19.64
C PRO A 59 11.41 17.80 19.08
N LYS A 60 11.28 18.24 17.82
CA LYS A 60 12.26 19.11 17.16
C LYS A 60 11.86 20.58 17.15
N GLY A 61 10.88 20.97 17.94
CA GLY A 61 10.34 22.32 17.96
C GLY A 61 9.59 22.76 16.69
N PRO A 62 8.80 23.85 16.79
CA PRO A 62 8.12 24.47 15.65
C PRO A 62 9.12 25.15 14.70
N SER A 63 8.90 25.05 13.38
CA SER A 63 9.80 25.63 12.36
C SER A 63 9.16 26.77 11.58
N LEU A 64 9.93 27.79 11.20
CA LEU A 64 9.54 28.81 10.21
C LEU A 64 9.87 28.39 8.76
N ASN A 65 10.42 27.19 8.54
CA ASN A 65 10.67 26.66 7.20
C ASN A 65 9.49 25.85 6.67
N PRO A 66 8.83 26.26 5.56
CA PRO A 66 7.71 25.52 4.99
C PRO A 66 8.04 24.10 4.50
N LYS A 67 9.32 23.78 4.29
CA LYS A 67 9.77 22.44 3.88
C LYS A 67 9.81 21.46 5.06
N ASP A 68 9.81 21.97 6.29
CA ASP A 68 9.88 21.14 7.49
C ASP A 68 8.48 20.71 7.93
N LYS A 69 8.19 19.41 7.82
CA LYS A 69 6.98 18.81 8.40
C LYS A 69 7.32 18.29 9.80
N ARG A 70 6.95 19.03 10.85
CA ARG A 70 7.30 18.69 12.24
C ARG A 70 6.24 17.76 12.84
N LEU A 71 6.65 16.59 13.34
CA LEU A 71 5.75 15.68 14.06
C LEU A 71 5.30 16.34 15.37
N ALA A 72 4.00 16.31 15.64
CA ALA A 72 3.36 16.90 16.79
C ALA A 72 2.43 15.86 17.43
N MET A 73 2.75 15.38 18.64
CA MET A 73 1.99 14.34 19.33
C MET A 73 1.00 14.99 20.29
N MET A 74 -0.30 14.83 20.06
CA MET A 74 -1.34 15.42 20.90
C MET A 74 -1.32 14.77 22.30
N THR A 75 -1.22 15.61 23.33
CA THR A 75 -1.24 15.20 24.74
C THR A 75 -2.54 15.65 25.42
N GLU A 76 -2.73 15.33 26.70
CA GLU A 76 -3.93 15.75 27.43
C GLU A 76 -4.09 17.28 27.45
N ASP A 77 -5.32 17.75 27.63
CA ASP A 77 -5.62 19.17 27.79
C ASP A 77 -4.98 19.71 29.09
N HIS A 78 -4.47 20.93 29.05
CA HIS A 78 -3.89 21.59 30.23
C HIS A 78 -4.75 22.78 30.67
N PRO A 79 -4.75 23.15 31.96
CA PRO A 79 -5.51 24.30 32.43
C PRO A 79 -4.99 25.59 31.80
N TYR A 80 -5.88 26.56 31.61
CA TYR A 80 -5.52 27.88 31.08
C TYR A 80 -4.43 28.59 31.91
N SER A 81 -4.38 28.34 33.23
CA SER A 81 -3.33 28.84 34.12
C SER A 81 -1.94 28.27 33.81
N TYR A 82 -1.85 27.13 33.12
CA TYR A 82 -0.57 26.50 32.77
C TYR A 82 0.26 27.32 31.77
N ARG A 83 -0.35 28.30 31.09
CA ARG A 83 0.35 29.17 30.12
C ARG A 83 1.51 29.97 30.73
N ASP A 84 1.41 30.27 32.02
CA ASP A 84 2.40 31.07 32.75
C ASP A 84 3.38 30.17 33.53
N PHE A 85 3.25 28.84 33.42
CA PHE A 85 4.06 27.92 34.18
C PHE A 85 5.48 27.83 33.61
N GLU A 86 6.44 28.18 34.45
CA GLU A 86 7.86 27.91 34.28
C GLU A 86 8.38 27.32 35.60
N GLY A 87 9.14 26.23 35.54
CA GLY A 87 9.60 25.60 36.76
C GLY A 87 10.11 24.18 36.60
N SER A 88 10.49 23.61 37.74
CA SER A 88 11.03 22.26 37.86
C SER A 88 9.91 21.32 38.31
N ILE A 89 9.57 20.35 37.48
CA ILE A 89 8.66 19.26 37.82
C ILE A 89 9.50 18.13 38.44
N PRO A 90 9.21 17.69 39.68
CA PRO A 90 10.02 16.71 40.39
C PRO A 90 10.19 15.40 39.61
N GLU A 91 11.34 14.74 39.81
CA GLU A 91 11.61 13.44 39.20
C GLU A 91 10.64 12.37 39.75
N GLY A 92 10.14 11.49 38.89
CA GLY A 92 9.10 10.50 39.22
C GLY A 92 7.66 10.99 39.03
N ASN A 93 7.44 12.29 38.91
CA ASN A 93 6.13 12.84 38.52
C ASN A 93 5.95 12.84 36.98
N TYR A 94 4.69 12.80 36.53
CA TYR A 94 4.37 12.78 35.09
C TYR A 94 4.85 14.07 34.42
N GLY A 95 5.77 13.95 33.46
CA GLY A 95 6.43 15.11 32.86
C GLY A 95 7.59 15.68 33.68
N GLY A 96 8.22 14.91 34.56
CA GLY A 96 9.39 15.34 35.34
C GLY A 96 10.51 15.94 34.46
N GLY A 97 10.91 17.18 34.75
CA GLY A 97 11.61 18.01 33.78
C GLY A 97 11.77 19.46 34.21
N GLU A 98 12.60 20.23 33.50
CA GLU A 98 12.55 21.71 33.58
C GLU A 98 11.70 22.22 32.43
N VAL A 99 10.79 23.15 32.73
CA VAL A 99 9.89 23.77 31.77
C VAL A 99 10.13 25.27 31.74
N GLU A 100 10.27 25.85 30.54
CA GLU A 100 10.30 27.30 30.32
C GLU A 100 9.34 27.69 29.19
N VAL A 101 8.80 28.91 29.24
CA VAL A 101 8.00 29.47 28.15
C VAL A 101 8.96 29.96 27.06
N TRP A 102 8.95 29.27 25.93
CA TRP A 102 9.78 29.60 24.78
C TRP A 102 9.17 30.70 23.91
N ASP A 103 7.87 30.65 23.64
CA ASP A 103 7.17 31.75 22.96
C ASP A 103 5.72 31.80 23.45
N SER A 104 5.13 33.00 23.39
CA SER A 104 3.72 33.19 23.70
C SER A 104 3.19 34.41 22.96
N GLY A 105 1.89 34.38 22.69
CA GLY A 105 1.22 35.44 21.96
C GLY A 105 -0.25 35.11 21.73
N THR A 106 -0.87 35.85 20.82
CA THR A 106 -2.23 35.58 20.38
C THR A 106 -2.23 34.83 19.06
N TYR A 107 -3.33 34.16 18.77
CA TYR A 107 -3.55 33.50 17.49
C TYR A 107 -5.00 33.63 17.06
N GLU A 108 -5.21 33.58 15.75
CA GLU A 108 -6.53 33.60 15.15
C GLU A 108 -6.65 32.50 14.07
N PRO A 109 -7.86 32.00 13.78
CA PRO A 109 -8.07 31.11 12.65
C PRO A 109 -7.63 31.78 11.35
N LEU A 110 -7.03 31.00 10.45
CA LEU A 110 -6.61 31.50 9.15
C LEU A 110 -7.80 32.01 8.32
N GLU A 111 -8.96 31.37 8.49
CA GLU A 111 -10.22 31.75 7.84
C GLU A 111 -11.26 32.09 8.92
N LYS A 112 -11.62 33.37 9.05
CA LYS A 112 -12.70 33.80 9.94
C LYS A 112 -14.06 33.49 9.33
N VAL A 113 -15.00 33.04 10.16
CA VAL A 113 -16.38 32.74 9.75
C VAL A 113 -17.32 33.78 10.34
N GLU A 114 -18.01 34.52 9.47
CA GLU A 114 -18.94 35.56 9.87
C GLU A 114 -20.01 34.98 10.84
N GLY A 115 -20.23 35.69 11.96
CA GLY A 115 -21.17 35.27 13.00
C GLY A 115 -20.68 34.17 13.94
N LYS A 116 -19.43 33.69 13.83
CA LYS A 116 -18.83 32.73 14.78
C LYS A 116 -17.61 33.32 15.48
N SER A 117 -17.42 32.96 16.75
CA SER A 117 -16.20 33.31 17.47
C SER A 117 -15.01 32.49 16.98
N ASP A 118 -13.80 33.04 17.11
CA ASP A 118 -12.55 32.35 16.75
C ASP A 118 -12.41 31.01 17.49
N ASP A 119 -12.80 30.93 18.77
CA ASP A 119 -12.84 29.68 19.55
C ASP A 119 -13.70 28.61 18.88
N THR A 120 -14.87 29.01 18.38
CA THR A 120 -15.81 28.10 17.72
C THR A 120 -15.24 27.57 16.40
N VAL A 121 -14.54 28.43 15.65
CA VAL A 121 -13.89 28.05 14.39
C VAL A 121 -12.75 27.05 14.66
N MET A 122 -11.86 27.38 15.59
CA MET A 122 -10.70 26.55 15.93
C MET A 122 -11.11 25.18 16.49
N ARG A 123 -12.16 25.10 17.31
CA ARG A 123 -12.70 23.82 17.79
C ARG A 123 -13.27 22.96 16.66
N ALA A 124 -13.95 23.57 15.69
CA ALA A 124 -14.47 22.86 14.54
C ALA A 124 -13.34 22.30 13.68
N GLU A 125 -12.26 23.07 13.50
CA GLU A 125 -11.06 22.63 12.79
C GLU A 125 -10.27 21.53 13.53
N LEU A 126 -10.19 21.61 14.86
CA LEU A 126 -9.60 20.55 15.70
C LEU A 126 -10.35 19.23 15.49
N HIS A 127 -11.69 19.27 15.54
CA HIS A 127 -12.51 18.07 15.32
C HIS A 127 -12.40 17.53 13.89
N LYS A 128 -12.18 18.39 12.90
CA LYS A 128 -11.90 17.99 11.50
C LYS A 128 -10.51 17.36 11.33
N GLY A 129 -9.61 17.54 12.30
CA GLY A 129 -8.22 17.06 12.21
C GLY A 129 -7.34 17.95 11.34
N SER A 130 -7.69 19.23 11.17
CA SER A 130 -6.91 20.17 10.36
C SER A 130 -7.14 21.59 10.87
N LEU A 131 -6.26 22.04 11.76
CA LEU A 131 -6.21 23.40 12.28
C LEU A 131 -5.38 24.26 11.35
N LYS A 132 -5.88 25.45 10.99
CA LYS A 132 -5.13 26.46 10.25
C LYS A 132 -5.27 27.78 10.98
N PHE A 133 -4.14 28.38 11.34
CA PHE A 133 -4.14 29.56 12.19
C PHE A 133 -2.95 30.46 11.89
N VAL A 134 -3.10 31.72 12.28
CA VAL A 134 -2.06 32.74 12.22
C VAL A 134 -1.54 32.97 13.63
N LEU A 135 -0.24 32.80 13.83
CA LEU A 135 0.43 33.09 15.10
C LEU A 135 0.93 34.54 15.13
N HIS A 136 0.68 35.22 16.25
CA HIS A 136 1.19 36.55 16.56
C HIS A 136 2.15 36.50 17.76
N GLY A 137 3.19 35.68 17.63
CA GLY A 137 4.24 35.50 18.65
C GLY A 137 5.38 36.49 18.54
N LYS A 138 6.33 36.37 19.48
CA LYS A 138 7.61 37.06 19.38
C LYS A 138 8.54 36.32 18.41
N LYS A 139 8.53 34.98 18.43
CA LYS A 139 9.40 34.12 17.61
C LYS A 139 8.62 33.51 16.45
N LEU A 140 7.47 32.90 16.71
CA LEU A 140 6.61 32.33 15.68
C LEU A 140 5.62 33.36 15.18
N LYS A 141 5.67 33.64 13.87
CA LYS A 141 4.78 34.58 13.20
C LYS A 141 4.24 33.99 11.91
N GLY A 142 3.03 34.39 11.57
CA GLY A 142 2.40 34.05 10.31
C GLY A 142 1.63 32.74 10.35
N GLU A 143 1.39 32.19 9.18
CA GLU A 143 0.43 31.12 8.94
C GLU A 143 1.01 29.73 9.19
N PHE A 144 0.28 28.90 9.94
CA PHE A 144 0.62 27.52 10.27
C PHE A 144 -0.60 26.61 10.10
N ALA A 145 -0.33 25.32 9.97
CA ALA A 145 -1.32 24.27 10.03
C ALA A 145 -0.89 23.14 10.96
N LEU A 146 -1.83 22.62 11.74
CA LEU A 146 -1.72 21.35 12.45
C LEU A 146 -2.67 20.35 11.79
N VAL A 147 -2.13 19.32 11.14
CA VAL A 147 -2.91 18.32 10.38
C VAL A 147 -2.78 16.94 11.03
N LYS A 148 -3.91 16.35 11.39
CA LYS A 148 -3.97 15.01 12.00
C LYS A 148 -3.64 13.94 10.97
N ILE A 149 -2.72 13.05 11.32
CA ILE A 149 -2.32 11.93 10.47
C ILE A 149 -3.42 10.85 10.56
N LYS A 150 -3.99 10.44 9.42
CA LYS A 150 -5.04 9.41 9.38
C LYS A 150 -4.42 8.01 9.39
N ASN A 151 -4.18 7.48 10.58
CA ASN A 151 -3.72 6.10 10.80
C ASN A 151 -4.72 5.35 11.73
N PRO A 152 -5.20 4.13 11.39
CA PRO A 152 -6.14 3.38 12.23
C PRO A 152 -5.65 2.99 13.63
N LYS A 153 -4.34 3.09 13.92
CA LYS A 153 -3.72 2.61 15.18
C LYS A 153 -3.19 3.71 16.10
N ASP A 154 -3.09 4.96 15.66
CA ASP A 154 -2.53 6.04 16.48
C ASP A 154 -3.31 7.35 16.28
N ASP A 155 -4.25 7.63 17.19
CA ASP A 155 -5.24 8.70 17.05
C ASP A 155 -4.77 10.05 17.61
N ASN A 156 -3.49 10.18 18.01
CA ASN A 156 -2.93 11.41 18.57
C ASN A 156 -1.78 12.02 17.75
N ALA A 157 -1.41 11.45 16.60
CA ALA A 157 -0.31 11.96 15.77
C ALA A 157 -0.76 13.08 14.80
N TRP A 158 -0.05 14.21 14.82
CA TRP A 158 -0.29 15.38 13.95
C TRP A 158 1.00 15.85 13.29
N LEU A 159 0.88 16.67 12.24
CA LEU A 159 1.98 17.39 11.61
C LEU A 159 1.76 18.89 11.79
N LEU A 160 2.73 19.57 12.39
CA LEU A 160 2.84 21.03 12.41
C LEU A 160 3.62 21.48 11.17
N ILE A 161 3.00 22.35 10.38
CA ILE A 161 3.51 22.80 9.07
C ILE A 161 3.44 24.32 9.02
N LYS A 162 4.53 24.96 8.61
CA LYS A 162 4.55 26.40 8.29
C LYS A 162 4.09 26.62 6.85
N HIS A 163 3.16 27.54 6.61
CA HIS A 163 2.83 27.96 5.25
C HIS A 163 3.88 28.93 4.68
N LYS A 164 3.97 28.96 3.35
CA LYS A 164 4.85 29.89 2.63
C LYS A 164 4.23 31.30 2.60
N ASP A 165 4.52 32.09 3.63
CA ASP A 165 4.12 33.50 3.75
C ASP A 165 5.34 34.42 3.90
N LYS A 166 5.11 35.70 4.20
CA LYS A 166 6.16 36.71 4.38
C LYS A 166 7.10 36.48 5.58
N PHE A 167 6.77 35.55 6.49
CA PHE A 167 7.57 35.21 7.67
C PHE A 167 8.29 33.87 7.53
N ALA A 168 8.12 33.17 6.39
CA ALA A 168 8.80 31.92 6.10
C ALA A 168 10.31 32.12 5.85
N LEU A 169 11.12 31.16 6.33
CA LEU A 169 12.59 31.16 6.18
C LEU A 169 13.06 29.86 5.52
N ASP A 170 14.13 29.93 4.71
CA ASP A 170 14.66 28.74 4.01
C ASP A 170 15.46 27.79 4.94
N GLN A 171 15.96 28.30 6.06
CA GLN A 171 16.64 27.55 7.12
C GLN A 171 16.16 28.09 8.48
N TYR A 172 15.82 27.20 9.41
CA TYR A 172 15.33 27.58 10.74
C TYR A 172 15.50 26.43 11.74
N ASP A 173 16.01 26.74 12.95
CA ASP A 173 16.03 25.85 14.11
C ASP A 173 15.46 26.58 15.34
N SER A 174 14.56 25.92 16.08
CA SER A 174 13.96 26.49 17.29
C SER A 174 15.00 26.74 18.40
N GLU A 175 16.08 25.95 18.43
CA GLU A 175 17.15 26.06 19.43
C GLU A 175 18.02 27.32 19.22
N ASP A 176 18.04 27.91 18.02
CA ASP A 176 18.76 29.17 17.76
C ASP A 176 18.11 30.37 18.48
N HIS A 177 16.90 30.20 19.01
CA HIS A 177 16.09 31.27 19.60
C HIS A 177 15.81 31.05 21.10
N VAL A 178 16.69 30.37 21.84
CA VAL A 178 16.54 30.14 23.29
C VAL A 178 17.35 31.16 24.13
N PRO A 179 16.91 31.49 25.36
CA PRO A 179 17.69 32.32 26.26
C PRO A 179 19.01 31.61 26.64
N LYS A 180 20.13 32.36 26.59
CA LYS A 180 21.47 31.85 26.96
C LYS A 180 21.61 31.49 28.44
N LYS A 181 20.67 31.88 29.29
CA LYS A 181 20.65 31.60 30.74
C LYS A 181 19.21 31.33 31.17
N SER A 182 18.87 30.06 31.32
CA SER A 182 17.62 29.58 31.92
C SER A 182 17.85 28.21 32.55
N LYS A 183 16.97 27.76 33.45
CA LYS A 183 17.10 26.44 34.07
C LYS A 183 17.02 25.29 33.07
N VAL A 184 16.23 25.46 32.00
CA VAL A 184 16.16 24.49 30.90
C VAL A 184 17.48 24.47 30.13
N THR A 185 18.02 25.63 29.75
CA THR A 185 19.32 25.71 29.09
C THR A 185 20.44 25.20 30.00
N GLU A 186 20.44 25.51 31.30
CA GLU A 186 21.41 25.02 32.27
C GLU A 186 21.29 23.50 32.47
N ARG A 187 20.08 22.94 32.52
CA ARG A 187 19.87 21.49 32.58
C ARG A 187 20.28 20.79 31.30
N GLU A 188 20.06 21.38 30.12
CA GLU A 188 20.51 20.83 28.84
C GLU A 188 22.03 20.98 28.64
N GLU A 189 22.64 22.06 29.14
CA GLU A 189 24.10 22.28 29.13
C GLU A 189 24.83 21.40 30.17
N ASN A 190 24.24 21.21 31.35
CA ASN A 190 24.76 20.32 32.40
C ASN A 190 24.32 18.86 32.21
N ARG A 191 23.43 18.59 31.26
CA ARG A 191 23.21 17.23 30.76
C ARG A 191 24.55 16.73 30.25
N PRO A 192 25.03 15.55 30.66
CA PRO A 192 26.39 15.11 30.32
C PRO A 192 26.59 15.13 28.81
N SER A 193 27.28 16.19 28.35
CA SER A 193 27.53 16.53 26.95
C SER A 193 29.01 16.87 26.81
N LYS A 194 29.77 16.03 26.11
CA LYS A 194 31.20 16.28 25.84
C LYS A 194 31.34 17.27 24.69
N LYS A 195 31.51 18.55 25.01
CA LYS A 195 32.11 19.55 24.09
C LYS A 195 33.63 19.50 24.17
N LYS A 196 34.33 19.63 23.04
CA LYS A 196 35.56 20.47 22.93
C LYS A 196 35.84 20.96 21.50
N THR A 197 35.54 22.25 21.32
CA THR A 197 36.34 23.34 20.73
C THR A 197 37.06 23.14 19.39
N VAL A 198 36.54 23.84 18.38
CA VAL A 198 37.15 24.09 17.06
C VAL A 198 38.09 25.30 17.15
N LYS A 199 39.30 25.18 16.58
CA LYS A 199 40.11 26.32 16.13
C LYS A 199 40.14 26.32 14.60
N THR A 200 39.95 27.51 14.06
CA THR A 200 39.92 27.90 12.65
C THR A 200 41.22 27.63 11.90
N THR A 201 41.09 27.10 10.68
CA THR A 201 41.89 27.54 9.52
C THR A 201 41.08 27.39 8.23
N GLU A 202 40.99 28.50 7.50
CA GLU A 202 40.51 28.59 6.13
C GLU A 202 41.38 27.75 5.18
N ASN A 203 40.79 27.05 4.22
CA ASN A 203 41.05 27.31 2.80
C ASN A 203 40.30 26.40 1.81
N SER A 204 39.88 27.06 0.74
CA SER A 204 39.61 26.58 -0.62
C SER A 204 38.42 25.64 -0.86
N THR A 205 37.34 26.28 -1.31
CA THR A 205 36.56 25.88 -2.49
C THR A 205 37.28 24.94 -3.46
N LYS A 206 36.76 23.70 -3.60
CA LYS A 206 36.76 22.98 -4.89
C LYS A 206 35.45 22.22 -5.09
N SER A 207 34.88 22.48 -6.25
CA SER A 207 33.75 21.81 -6.89
C SER A 207 33.88 20.29 -6.89
N TYR A 208 32.83 19.57 -6.50
CA TYR A 208 32.75 18.12 -6.71
C TYR A 208 32.12 17.83 -8.07
N GLN A 209 32.98 17.44 -9.02
CA GLN A 209 32.62 16.78 -10.26
C GLN A 209 32.24 15.31 -9.98
N ASN A 210 31.27 14.84 -10.75
CA ASN A 210 30.79 13.47 -10.92
C ASN A 210 31.83 12.36 -10.63
N TYR A 211 31.46 11.36 -9.82
CA TYR A 211 32.13 10.06 -9.81
C TYR A 211 31.13 8.91 -9.77
N THR A 212 31.10 8.16 -10.86
CA THR A 212 30.61 6.78 -10.98
C THR A 212 31.51 5.86 -10.14
N PRO A 213 30.98 4.90 -9.35
CA PRO A 213 31.80 4.08 -8.47
C PRO A 213 32.48 2.93 -9.22
N ALA A 214 33.78 3.10 -9.48
CA ALA A 214 34.68 1.98 -9.72
C ALA A 214 34.84 1.18 -8.42
N LEU A 215 34.46 -0.11 -8.42
CA LEU A 215 34.82 -1.15 -7.44
C LEU A 215 35.15 -0.63 -6.02
N SER A 216 34.11 -0.23 -5.29
CA SER A 216 34.10 0.17 -3.86
C SER A 216 35.45 0.63 -3.31
N GLY A 217 35.81 1.91 -3.48
CA GLY A 217 36.93 2.54 -2.76
C GLY A 217 36.84 2.49 -1.21
N GLU A 218 35.89 1.74 -0.66
CA GLU A 218 35.71 1.43 0.75
C GLU A 218 36.82 0.50 1.24
N LYS A 219 37.58 0.96 2.24
CA LYS A 219 38.68 0.20 2.84
C LYS A 219 38.16 -1.00 3.64
N LYS A 220 38.62 -2.21 3.32
CA LYS A 220 38.33 -3.43 4.10
C LYS A 220 39.11 -3.44 5.42
N LEU A 221 38.42 -3.71 6.53
CA LEU A 221 39.01 -3.79 7.87
C LEU A 221 39.79 -5.10 8.06
N LYS A 222 40.89 -5.05 8.82
CA LYS A 222 41.72 -6.22 9.12
C LYS A 222 41.09 -7.13 10.17
N ASP A 223 40.52 -6.54 11.21
CA ASP A 223 39.83 -7.22 12.30
C ASP A 223 38.38 -6.70 12.37
N PHE A 224 37.39 -7.59 12.28
CA PHE A 224 35.97 -7.24 12.33
C PHE A 224 35.14 -8.43 12.82
N ILE A 225 33.98 -8.16 13.42
CA ILE A 225 33.04 -9.20 13.87
C ILE A 225 32.27 -9.72 12.66
N LYS A 226 32.26 -11.04 12.48
CA LYS A 226 31.47 -11.69 11.42
C LYS A 226 30.08 -12.03 11.95
N PRO A 227 29.00 -11.44 11.41
CA PRO A 227 27.67 -11.66 11.96
C PRO A 227 27.20 -13.11 11.87
N MET A 228 26.34 -13.51 12.83
CA MET A 228 25.58 -14.75 12.79
C MET A 228 24.55 -14.71 11.65
N LEU A 229 24.39 -15.82 10.94
CA LEU A 229 23.54 -15.92 9.75
C LEU A 229 22.29 -16.78 10.00
N ALA A 230 21.16 -16.36 9.43
CA ALA A 230 19.91 -17.10 9.47
C ALA A 230 19.86 -18.23 8.43
N GLN A 231 19.26 -19.36 8.80
CA GLN A 231 18.78 -20.39 7.86
C GLN A 231 17.47 -19.96 7.19
N VAL A 232 17.08 -20.63 6.11
CA VAL A 232 15.77 -20.42 5.47
C VAL A 232 14.74 -21.27 6.19
N GLY A 233 13.61 -20.66 6.56
CA GLY A 233 12.43 -21.39 7.04
C GLY A 233 11.42 -21.56 5.91
N ASP A 234 10.66 -22.66 5.95
CA ASP A 234 9.71 -23.02 4.89
C ASP A 234 8.40 -22.21 4.96
N GLU A 235 7.79 -22.10 6.13
CA GLU A 235 6.51 -21.41 6.34
C GLU A 235 6.44 -20.66 7.68
N ALA A 236 5.49 -19.73 7.78
CA ALA A 236 5.25 -18.99 9.01
C ALA A 236 4.60 -19.87 10.09
N PHE A 237 5.07 -19.74 11.33
CA PHE A 237 4.63 -20.55 12.47
C PHE A 237 4.45 -19.71 13.74
N ASP A 238 3.67 -20.21 14.69
CA ASP A 238 3.54 -19.64 16.03
C ASP A 238 4.30 -20.53 17.02
N SER A 239 5.02 -19.93 17.98
CA SER A 239 5.73 -20.69 19.00
C SER A 239 6.19 -19.84 20.19
N LYS A 240 6.03 -20.36 21.41
CA LYS A 240 6.46 -19.74 22.68
C LYS A 240 7.96 -19.55 22.81
N ASP A 241 8.73 -20.45 22.21
CA ASP A 241 10.20 -20.35 22.25
C ASP A 241 10.77 -19.40 21.19
N TRP A 242 9.94 -18.67 20.45
CA TRP A 242 10.38 -17.83 19.33
C TRP A 242 9.83 -16.40 19.40
N VAL A 243 10.64 -15.48 18.90
CA VAL A 243 10.27 -14.09 18.64
C VAL A 243 10.41 -13.80 17.15
N PHE A 244 9.58 -12.89 16.65
CA PHE A 244 9.47 -12.57 15.23
C PHE A 244 9.76 -11.10 15.00
N GLU A 245 10.64 -10.80 14.05
CA GLU A 245 11.10 -9.45 13.70
C GLU A 245 10.90 -9.21 12.20
N ILE A 246 10.79 -7.95 11.80
CA ILE A 246 10.72 -7.59 10.38
C ILE A 246 12.04 -8.03 9.71
N LYS A 247 11.94 -8.73 8.59
CA LYS A 247 13.09 -8.90 7.70
C LYS A 247 13.20 -7.63 6.87
N TRP A 248 14.12 -6.76 7.28
CA TRP A 248 14.45 -5.57 6.53
C TRP A 248 15.23 -5.90 5.26
N ASP A 249 14.94 -5.15 4.20
CA ASP A 249 15.63 -5.21 2.92
C ASP A 249 16.66 -4.08 2.85
N GLY A 250 17.94 -4.43 3.03
CA GLY A 250 19.00 -3.46 3.29
C GLY A 250 20.41 -4.03 3.26
N TYR A 251 21.35 -3.26 3.82
CA TYR A 251 22.71 -3.71 4.09
C TYR A 251 22.90 -4.09 5.54
N ARG A 252 23.29 -5.34 5.79
CA ARG A 252 23.70 -5.82 7.11
C ARG A 252 24.96 -5.07 7.54
N ALA A 253 24.90 -4.40 8.69
CA ALA A 253 26.02 -3.64 9.21
C ALA A 253 26.25 -3.92 10.71
N VAL A 254 27.51 -3.83 11.12
CA VAL A 254 27.95 -3.89 12.51
C VAL A 254 28.54 -2.54 12.88
N ALA A 255 28.10 -2.00 14.00
CA ALA A 255 28.65 -0.80 14.59
C ALA A 255 29.49 -1.17 15.81
N ASP A 256 30.80 -1.04 15.71
CA ASP A 256 31.75 -1.27 16.80
C ASP A 256 32.15 0.07 17.43
N LEU A 257 31.58 0.32 18.61
CA LEU A 257 31.72 1.58 19.35
C LEU A 257 32.57 1.40 20.61
N ARG A 258 33.39 0.33 20.67
CA ARG A 258 34.22 0.03 21.85
C ARG A 258 35.36 1.03 22.05
N ASN A 259 35.91 1.52 20.95
CA ASN A 259 37.06 2.42 20.91
C ASN A 259 36.63 3.82 20.44
N ASP A 260 37.47 4.83 20.67
CA ASP A 260 37.23 6.20 20.20
C ASP A 260 37.04 6.27 18.68
N ASN A 261 37.71 5.39 17.94
CA ASN A 261 37.47 5.17 16.51
C ASN A 261 36.27 4.26 16.34
N LYS A 262 35.07 4.85 16.40
CA LYS A 262 33.80 4.15 16.14
C LYS A 262 33.75 3.69 14.68
N LEU A 263 33.54 2.40 14.47
CA LEU A 263 33.54 1.79 13.14
C LEU A 263 32.13 1.36 12.77
N LEU A 264 31.70 1.66 11.54
CA LEU A 264 30.53 1.07 10.91
C LEU A 264 31.01 0.26 9.71
N TYR A 265 30.71 -1.03 9.67
CA TYR A 265 31.17 -1.90 8.60
C TYR A 265 30.13 -2.94 8.20
N SER A 266 30.19 -3.36 6.95
CA SER A 266 29.36 -4.43 6.40
C SER A 266 29.64 -5.79 7.04
N ARG A 267 28.79 -6.79 6.76
CA ARG A 267 29.02 -8.18 7.18
C ARG A 267 30.36 -8.80 6.74
N ASN A 268 31.00 -8.29 5.67
CA ASN A 268 32.30 -8.75 5.17
C ASN A 268 33.46 -7.78 5.51
N GLY A 269 33.20 -6.78 6.38
CA GLY A 269 34.22 -5.89 6.91
C GLY A 269 34.58 -4.70 6.00
N LEU A 270 33.75 -4.37 5.01
CA LEU A 270 33.89 -3.13 4.24
C LEU A 270 33.48 -1.94 5.09
N SER A 271 34.32 -0.89 5.11
CA SER A 271 34.01 0.33 5.85
C SER A 271 32.80 1.04 5.23
N PHE A 272 31.75 1.16 6.03
CA PHE A 272 30.52 1.88 5.71
C PHE A 272 30.51 3.30 6.28
N SER A 273 31.55 3.69 7.02
CA SER A 273 31.56 4.96 7.75
C SER A 273 31.46 6.21 6.87
N GLU A 274 32.12 6.21 5.69
CA GLU A 274 32.04 7.36 4.78
C GLU A 274 30.73 7.36 3.99
N LYS A 275 30.35 6.21 3.44
CA LYS A 275 29.16 6.04 2.61
C LYS A 275 27.86 6.30 3.37
N PHE A 276 27.83 5.94 4.65
CA PHE A 276 26.69 6.14 5.54
C PHE A 276 27.07 7.08 6.69
N SER A 277 27.73 8.20 6.36
CA SER A 277 28.24 9.16 7.34
C SER A 277 27.18 9.63 8.33
N LYS A 278 25.94 9.86 7.89
CA LYS A 278 24.81 10.21 8.79
C LYS A 278 24.57 9.19 9.89
N ILE A 279 24.69 7.90 9.58
CA ILE A 279 24.54 6.82 10.56
C ILE A 279 25.78 6.79 11.47
N SER A 280 26.97 6.91 10.92
CA SER A 280 28.21 6.96 11.71
C SER A 280 28.30 8.16 12.65
N GLU A 281 27.79 9.32 12.24
CA GLU A 281 27.65 10.53 13.05
C GLU A 281 26.60 10.30 14.15
N ALA A 282 25.44 9.75 13.81
CA ALA A 282 24.39 9.45 14.78
C ALA A 282 24.77 8.37 15.81
N LEU A 283 25.63 7.42 15.43
CA LEU A 283 26.21 6.45 16.37
C LEU A 283 27.17 7.13 17.38
N GLN A 284 27.53 8.40 17.17
CA GLN A 284 28.30 9.14 18.15
C GLN A 284 27.51 9.41 19.44
N ASP A 285 26.18 9.46 19.35
CA ASP A 285 25.28 9.73 20.47
C ASP A 285 25.22 8.59 21.51
N GLN A 286 25.73 7.40 21.17
CA GLN A 286 25.72 6.26 22.07
C GLN A 286 26.61 6.53 23.30
N LYS A 287 26.02 6.38 24.49
CA LYS A 287 26.66 6.69 25.78
C LYS A 287 27.61 5.61 26.27
N PHE A 288 27.36 4.38 25.87
CA PHE A 288 28.10 3.21 26.32
C PHE A 288 28.99 2.68 25.21
N PRO A 289 30.22 2.25 25.52
CA PRO A 289 30.98 1.37 24.64
C PRO A 289 30.16 0.10 24.36
N MET A 290 29.89 -0.17 23.08
CA MET A 290 29.02 -1.27 22.66
C MET A 290 29.38 -1.80 21.28
N VAL A 291 28.95 -3.02 20.97
CA VAL A 291 28.95 -3.53 19.59
C VAL A 291 27.54 -3.93 19.19
N LEU A 292 27.03 -3.31 18.14
CA LEU A 292 25.65 -3.43 17.67
C LEU A 292 25.59 -4.17 16.35
N ASP A 293 24.59 -5.02 16.18
CA ASP A 293 24.29 -5.72 14.94
C ASP A 293 22.93 -5.25 14.42
N GLY A 294 22.90 -4.74 13.19
CA GLY A 294 21.73 -4.07 12.62
C GLY A 294 21.66 -4.12 11.10
N GLU A 295 20.59 -3.57 10.54
CA GLU A 295 20.37 -3.45 9.09
C GLU A 295 20.22 -1.97 8.72
N ILE A 296 20.96 -1.51 7.71
CA ILE A 296 20.78 -0.17 7.13
C ILE A 296 19.71 -0.25 6.05
N VAL A 297 18.64 0.52 6.22
CA VAL A 297 17.45 0.53 5.37
C VAL A 297 17.22 1.93 4.83
N ALA A 298 16.97 2.06 3.52
CA ALA A 298 16.51 3.30 2.91
C ALA A 298 14.99 3.26 2.71
N PHE A 299 14.34 4.41 2.81
CA PHE A 299 12.90 4.56 2.61
C PHE A 299 12.61 5.48 1.43
N ASN A 300 11.61 5.11 0.63
CA ASN A 300 11.10 5.95 -0.44
C ASN A 300 10.18 7.07 0.10
N SER A 301 9.68 7.94 -0.79
CA SER A 301 8.80 9.06 -0.43
C SER A 301 7.45 8.64 0.18
N ALA A 302 7.04 7.39 0.00
CA ALA A 302 5.86 6.80 0.62
C ALA A 302 6.17 6.14 1.99
N GLY A 303 7.42 6.20 2.46
CA GLY A 303 7.85 5.62 3.73
C GLY A 303 8.05 4.10 3.70
N GLN A 304 8.13 3.48 2.51
CA GLN A 304 8.38 2.05 2.35
C GLN A 304 9.87 1.76 2.14
N PRO A 305 10.40 0.63 2.65
CA PRO A 305 11.77 0.22 2.37
C PRO A 305 12.05 0.07 0.87
N ASP A 306 13.19 0.58 0.43
CA ASP A 306 13.62 0.54 -0.97
C ASP A 306 15.12 0.28 -1.07
N PHE A 307 15.48 -0.98 -1.36
CA PHE A 307 16.87 -1.39 -1.52
C PHE A 307 17.54 -0.79 -2.77
N GLN A 308 16.77 -0.48 -3.82
CA GLN A 308 17.33 0.15 -5.02
C GLN A 308 17.76 1.59 -4.73
N ALA A 309 16.98 2.29 -3.93
CA ALA A 309 17.30 3.63 -3.45
C ALA A 309 18.58 3.63 -2.59
N LEU A 310 18.77 2.61 -1.74
CA LEU A 310 19.95 2.46 -0.88
C LEU A 310 21.27 2.36 -1.67
N GLN A 311 21.24 1.81 -2.89
CA GLN A 311 22.43 1.74 -3.76
C GLN A 311 22.83 3.10 -4.35
N GLN A 312 21.92 4.08 -4.36
CA GLN A 312 22.11 5.41 -4.95
C GLN A 312 22.40 6.48 -3.89
N ILE A 313 22.78 6.06 -2.68
CA ILE A 313 22.96 6.99 -1.56
C ILE A 313 24.04 8.05 -1.80
N GLY A 314 25.08 7.70 -2.57
CA GLY A 314 26.13 8.66 -2.96
C GLY A 314 25.61 9.80 -3.85
N ASP A 315 24.57 9.56 -4.65
CA ASP A 315 23.93 10.58 -5.49
C ASP A 315 22.87 11.39 -4.72
N ASN A 316 22.37 10.85 -3.61
CA ASN A 316 21.26 11.42 -2.83
C ASN A 316 21.55 11.36 -1.32
N PRO A 317 22.49 12.16 -0.81
CA PRO A 317 22.90 12.13 0.60
C PRO A 317 21.77 12.50 1.58
N ASN A 318 20.68 13.11 1.10
CA ASN A 318 19.50 13.49 1.89
C ASN A 318 18.38 12.45 1.93
N MET A 319 18.60 11.25 1.37
CA MET A 319 17.65 10.15 1.43
C MET A 319 17.36 9.75 2.89
N ALA A 320 16.09 9.45 3.19
CA ALA A 320 15.68 8.95 4.48
C ALA A 320 16.22 7.52 4.67
N MET A 321 17.04 7.32 5.69
CA MET A 321 17.64 6.02 6.01
C MET A 321 17.66 5.77 7.51
N THR A 322 17.63 4.50 7.88
CA THR A 322 17.66 4.08 9.30
C THR A 322 18.51 2.83 9.45
N TYR A 323 19.34 2.81 10.49
CA TYR A 323 20.01 1.65 11.03
C TYR A 323 19.11 0.97 12.07
N GLN A 324 18.48 -0.13 11.68
CA GLN A 324 17.59 -0.95 12.49
C GLN A 324 18.42 -1.96 13.30
N VAL A 325 18.67 -1.64 14.57
CA VAL A 325 19.51 -2.44 15.47
C VAL A 325 18.69 -3.53 16.12
N PHE A 326 19.00 -4.80 15.85
CA PHE A 326 18.24 -5.94 16.39
C PHE A 326 19.01 -6.80 17.40
N ASP A 327 20.34 -6.65 17.55
CA ASP A 327 21.12 -7.39 18.55
C ASP A 327 22.30 -6.56 19.13
N LEU A 328 22.70 -6.93 20.34
CA LEU A 328 23.81 -6.32 21.11
C LEU A 328 24.82 -7.41 21.41
N LEU A 329 26.05 -7.26 20.88
CA LEU A 329 27.10 -8.29 20.94
C LEU A 329 28.13 -8.05 22.06
N TRP A 330 28.21 -6.81 22.54
CA TRP A 330 29.13 -6.41 23.59
C TRP A 330 28.64 -5.10 24.23
N LEU A 331 28.81 -4.94 25.53
CA LEU A 331 28.44 -3.74 26.29
C LEU A 331 29.38 -3.54 27.48
N ASN A 332 29.92 -2.32 27.67
CA ASN A 332 30.64 -1.88 28.87
C ASN A 332 31.74 -2.85 29.38
N GLY A 333 32.58 -3.37 28.50
CA GLY A 333 33.67 -4.28 28.89
C GLY A 333 33.35 -5.76 28.71
N HIS A 334 32.06 -6.11 28.54
CA HIS A 334 31.59 -7.49 28.62
C HIS A 334 30.95 -7.95 27.30
N SER A 335 31.28 -9.18 26.90
CA SER A 335 30.59 -9.86 25.80
C SER A 335 29.20 -10.27 26.26
N THR A 336 28.18 -9.96 25.47
CA THR A 336 26.79 -10.36 25.72
C THR A 336 26.40 -11.61 24.93
N LYS A 337 27.29 -12.13 24.06
CA LYS A 337 27.00 -13.23 23.12
C LYS A 337 26.50 -14.53 23.77
N ASN A 338 26.93 -14.80 25.00
CA ASN A 338 26.53 -15.99 25.75
C ASN A 338 25.19 -15.84 26.49
N LEU A 339 24.64 -14.63 26.55
CA LEU A 339 23.30 -14.38 27.09
C LEU A 339 22.25 -14.86 26.09
N THR A 340 21.04 -15.12 26.57
CA THR A 340 19.89 -15.42 25.71
C THR A 340 19.51 -14.21 24.86
N LEU A 341 18.85 -14.44 23.73
CA LEU A 341 18.41 -13.37 22.84
C LEU A 341 17.55 -12.33 23.57
N LEU A 342 16.60 -12.77 24.40
CA LEU A 342 15.74 -11.83 25.14
C LEU A 342 16.52 -10.95 26.11
N GLU A 343 17.49 -11.50 26.84
CA GLU A 343 18.38 -10.74 27.72
C GLU A 343 19.21 -9.72 26.91
N ARG A 344 19.75 -10.12 25.76
CA ARG A 344 20.49 -9.19 24.88
C ARG A 344 19.59 -8.07 24.34
N LYS A 345 18.35 -8.38 23.97
CA LYS A 345 17.38 -7.37 23.47
C LYS A 345 16.92 -6.43 24.58
N GLU A 346 16.74 -6.92 25.80
CA GLU A 346 16.44 -6.08 26.96
C GLU A 346 17.59 -5.13 27.28
N LEU A 347 18.83 -5.65 27.33
CA LEU A 347 20.03 -4.83 27.49
C LEU A 347 20.19 -3.81 26.35
N LEU A 348 19.93 -4.22 25.11
CA LEU A 348 19.95 -3.34 23.94
C LEU A 348 18.94 -2.22 24.09
N LYS A 349 17.69 -2.53 24.44
CA LYS A 349 16.61 -1.54 24.61
C LYS A 349 16.94 -0.51 25.69
N ASN A 350 17.63 -0.93 26.75
CA ASN A 350 18.05 -0.05 27.84
C ASN A 350 19.32 0.76 27.51
N ALA A 351 20.26 0.20 26.74
CA ALA A 351 21.55 0.80 26.46
C ALA A 351 21.55 1.69 25.19
N LEU A 352 20.74 1.35 24.18
CA LEU A 352 20.70 2.04 22.90
C LEU A 352 20.04 3.41 23.03
N VAL A 353 20.74 4.45 22.62
CA VAL A 353 20.17 5.79 22.44
C VAL A 353 19.58 5.87 21.04
N GLU A 354 18.27 5.77 20.92
CA GLU A 354 17.59 5.96 19.63
C GLU A 354 17.60 7.43 19.20
N ASN A 355 17.83 7.67 17.91
CA ASN A 355 17.70 8.99 17.26
C ASN A 355 16.97 8.83 15.92
N ASP A 356 17.02 9.83 15.05
CA ASP A 356 16.27 9.79 13.78
C ASP A 356 16.73 8.70 12.82
N VAL A 357 17.99 8.27 12.91
CA VAL A 357 18.61 7.34 11.95
C VAL A 357 19.13 6.06 12.61
N VAL A 358 19.17 5.94 13.93
CA VAL A 358 19.48 4.71 14.68
C VAL A 358 18.25 4.33 15.51
N LYS A 359 17.67 3.16 15.23
CA LYS A 359 16.43 2.69 15.85
C LYS A 359 16.58 1.28 16.39
N TYR A 360 15.90 0.98 17.50
CA TYR A 360 15.76 -0.38 18.00
C TYR A 360 14.75 -1.15 17.15
N CYS A 361 15.10 -2.36 16.73
CA CYS A 361 14.20 -3.25 16.00
C CYS A 361 13.35 -4.07 17.00
N GLU A 362 12.08 -3.68 17.10
CA GLU A 362 11.07 -4.35 17.90
C GLU A 362 10.79 -5.79 17.43
N HIS A 363 10.24 -6.60 18.33
CA HIS A 363 9.90 -7.99 18.08
C HIS A 363 8.51 -8.34 18.62
N VAL A 364 7.88 -9.35 18.00
CA VAL A 364 6.62 -9.93 18.44
C VAL A 364 6.89 -11.31 19.01
N PRO A 365 6.54 -11.58 20.28
CA PRO A 365 6.62 -12.93 20.84
C PRO A 365 5.48 -13.79 20.31
N GLU A 366 5.72 -15.10 20.17
CA GLU A 366 4.72 -16.15 19.96
C GLU A 366 3.97 -16.17 18.62
N LYS A 367 3.48 -15.03 18.14
CA LYS A 367 2.48 -14.91 17.08
C LYS A 367 3.10 -14.68 15.69
N GLY A 368 3.91 -15.62 15.23
CA GLY A 368 4.61 -15.50 13.94
C GLY A 368 3.68 -15.53 12.73
N LYS A 369 2.58 -16.29 12.73
CA LYS A 369 1.62 -16.32 11.61
C LYS A 369 0.89 -14.99 11.43
N ASP A 370 0.38 -14.43 12.53
CA ASP A 370 -0.28 -13.12 12.51
C ASP A 370 0.71 -12.02 12.11
N PHE A 371 1.93 -12.07 12.66
CA PHE A 371 2.98 -11.13 12.31
C PHE A 371 3.33 -11.22 10.82
N PHE A 372 3.53 -12.42 10.28
CA PHE A 372 3.77 -12.65 8.85
C PHE A 372 2.65 -12.04 7.99
N ASN A 373 1.38 -12.31 8.30
CA ASN A 373 0.25 -11.72 7.58
C ASN A 373 0.23 -10.18 7.61
N GLN A 374 0.74 -9.55 8.67
CA GLN A 374 0.84 -8.08 8.75
C GLN A 374 2.02 -7.55 7.93
N VAL A 375 3.17 -8.21 8.00
CA VAL A 375 4.35 -7.87 7.20
C VAL A 375 4.06 -8.01 5.71
N GLU A 376 3.24 -8.99 5.30
CA GLU A 376 2.74 -9.15 3.93
C GLU A 376 1.91 -7.95 3.48
N LYS A 377 0.95 -7.51 4.31
CA LYS A 377 0.08 -6.35 4.02
C LYS A 377 0.86 -5.05 3.91
N MET A 378 2.00 -4.94 4.59
CA MET A 378 2.92 -3.81 4.49
C MET A 378 3.84 -3.91 3.27
N ASN A 379 3.75 -4.98 2.47
CA ASN A 379 4.59 -5.26 1.30
C ASN A 379 6.09 -5.25 1.62
N LEU A 380 6.45 -5.75 2.81
CA LEU A 380 7.84 -5.88 3.28
C LEU A 380 8.41 -7.24 2.84
N GLU A 381 9.73 -7.45 2.96
CA GLU A 381 10.41 -8.62 2.38
C GLU A 381 9.98 -9.95 3.02
N GLY A 382 9.77 -9.95 4.33
CA GLY A 382 9.58 -11.17 5.12
C GLY A 382 9.70 -10.92 6.61
N MET A 383 9.82 -12.00 7.37
CA MET A 383 10.14 -11.98 8.79
C MET A 383 11.40 -12.79 9.10
N ILE A 384 12.05 -12.41 10.20
CA ILE A 384 13.06 -13.23 10.86
C ILE A 384 12.45 -13.81 12.13
N ALA A 385 12.39 -15.13 12.23
CA ALA A 385 12.07 -15.82 13.47
C ALA A 385 13.39 -16.12 14.21
N LYS A 386 13.47 -15.82 15.50
CA LYS A 386 14.64 -16.12 16.33
C LYS A 386 14.22 -16.85 17.61
N LYS A 387 14.94 -17.90 18.01
CA LYS A 387 14.69 -18.56 19.30
C LYS A 387 15.00 -17.60 20.44
N SER A 388 14.05 -17.43 21.35
CA SER A 388 14.11 -16.49 22.48
C SER A 388 15.30 -16.77 23.42
N LYS A 389 15.69 -18.04 23.54
CA LYS A 389 16.81 -18.51 24.38
C LYS A 389 18.13 -18.71 23.64
N SER A 390 18.22 -18.34 22.36
CA SER A 390 19.44 -18.55 21.57
C SER A 390 20.59 -17.63 21.98
N THR A 391 21.81 -18.17 21.98
CA THR A 391 23.05 -17.39 22.10
C THR A 391 23.50 -16.89 20.73
N TYR A 392 24.47 -15.98 20.71
CA TYR A 392 25.03 -15.43 19.47
C TYR A 392 26.35 -16.12 19.13
N THR A 393 26.46 -16.67 17.92
CA THR A 393 27.69 -17.32 17.44
C THR A 393 28.17 -16.66 16.16
N GLU A 394 29.39 -16.10 16.19
CA GLU A 394 29.99 -15.43 15.02
C GLU A 394 30.27 -16.39 13.87
N ALA A 395 30.16 -15.87 12.65
CA ALA A 395 30.45 -16.58 11.40
C ALA A 395 29.72 -17.92 11.22
N SER A 396 28.68 -18.21 12.00
CA SER A 396 27.91 -19.45 11.89
C SER A 396 26.54 -19.20 11.26
N ARG A 397 26.07 -20.18 10.50
CA ARG A 397 24.69 -20.23 10.04
C ARG A 397 23.90 -21.13 10.97
N SER A 398 22.91 -20.57 11.66
CA SER A 398 22.20 -21.27 12.73
C SER A 398 20.73 -21.49 12.39
N SER A 399 20.21 -22.64 12.81
CA SER A 399 18.78 -22.96 12.81
C SER A 399 17.99 -22.20 13.88
N ASP A 400 18.67 -21.49 14.78
CA ASP A 400 18.01 -20.67 15.80
C ASP A 400 17.49 -19.36 15.23
N TRP A 401 17.92 -18.98 14.02
CA TRP A 401 17.46 -17.82 13.28
C TRP A 401 16.95 -18.30 11.92
N LEU A 402 15.67 -18.09 11.63
CA LEU A 402 15.02 -18.49 10.38
C LEU A 402 14.53 -17.25 9.63
N LYS A 403 14.86 -17.15 8.34
CA LYS A 403 14.29 -16.15 7.44
C LYS A 403 13.14 -16.76 6.65
N ILE A 404 11.97 -16.12 6.68
CA ILE A 404 10.75 -16.54 6.00
C ILE A 404 10.30 -15.37 5.13
N LYS A 405 10.25 -15.53 3.81
CA LYS A 405 10.04 -14.44 2.83
C LYS A 405 8.72 -14.57 2.08
N PHE A 406 8.10 -13.45 1.70
CA PHE A 406 6.94 -13.43 0.79
C PHE A 406 7.37 -13.46 -0.68
N GLN A 407 8.46 -12.75 -0.97
CA GLN A 407 9.00 -12.60 -2.31
C GLN A 407 10.20 -13.53 -2.48
N GLN A 408 10.21 -14.24 -3.60
CA GLN A 408 11.33 -15.09 -3.98
C GLN A 408 12.48 -14.19 -4.47
N THR A 409 13.42 -13.89 -3.57
CA THR A 409 14.68 -13.21 -3.90
C THR A 409 15.88 -14.07 -3.54
N GLU A 410 16.90 -14.06 -4.40
CA GLU A 410 18.12 -14.84 -4.24
C GLU A 410 19.34 -14.01 -4.63
N ASP A 411 20.44 -14.25 -3.92
CA ASP A 411 21.76 -13.72 -4.28
C ASP A 411 22.42 -14.66 -5.29
N VAL A 412 22.86 -14.12 -6.42
CA VAL A 412 23.46 -14.88 -7.53
C VAL A 412 24.71 -14.16 -8.05
N LEU A 413 25.57 -14.88 -8.75
CA LEU A 413 26.75 -14.32 -9.41
C LEU A 413 26.41 -13.77 -10.79
N ILE A 414 27.00 -12.63 -11.13
CA ILE A 414 27.05 -12.16 -12.51
C ILE A 414 28.21 -12.86 -13.21
N CYS A 415 27.92 -13.62 -14.25
CA CYS A 415 28.88 -14.45 -14.99
C CYS A 415 29.06 -14.02 -16.44
N GLY A 416 28.27 -13.05 -16.91
CA GLY A 416 28.39 -12.46 -18.23
C GLY A 416 27.27 -11.49 -18.51
N PHE A 417 27.23 -10.98 -19.73
CA PHE A 417 26.13 -10.18 -20.26
C PHE A 417 25.94 -10.45 -21.74
N THR A 418 24.75 -10.13 -22.24
CA THR A 418 24.35 -10.36 -23.64
C THR A 418 24.39 -9.06 -24.43
N GLU A 419 24.56 -9.14 -25.75
CA GLU A 419 24.49 -7.95 -26.62
C GLU A 419 23.14 -7.23 -26.50
N PRO A 420 23.13 -5.89 -26.58
CA PRO A 420 21.91 -5.09 -26.51
C PRO A 420 20.99 -5.36 -27.72
N LYS A 421 19.68 -5.14 -27.52
CA LYS A 421 18.65 -5.23 -28.57
C LYS A 421 17.79 -3.97 -28.55
N GLY A 422 17.33 -3.53 -29.73
CA GLY A 422 16.46 -2.35 -29.87
C GLY A 422 17.17 -1.03 -29.53
N SER A 423 16.50 -0.14 -28.80
CA SER A 423 17.04 1.17 -28.38
C SER A 423 18.03 1.09 -27.20
N ARG A 424 18.20 -0.09 -26.60
CA ARG A 424 19.05 -0.29 -25.41
C ARG A 424 20.54 -0.16 -25.76
N LYS A 425 21.31 0.48 -24.88
CA LYS A 425 22.76 0.69 -25.03
C LYS A 425 23.55 -0.22 -24.07
N LYS A 426 24.83 -0.47 -24.37
CA LYS A 426 25.79 -1.29 -23.60
C LYS A 426 25.53 -2.80 -23.59
N PHE A 427 24.48 -3.29 -22.94
CA PHE A 427 24.14 -4.73 -22.89
C PHE A 427 22.63 -4.98 -22.79
N GLY A 428 22.20 -6.18 -23.17
CA GLY A 428 20.78 -6.59 -23.18
C GLY A 428 20.28 -7.12 -21.85
N ALA A 429 20.97 -8.12 -21.32
CA ALA A 429 20.67 -8.82 -20.06
C ALA A 429 21.96 -9.34 -19.42
N ILE A 430 22.01 -9.42 -18.09
CA ILE A 430 23.08 -10.09 -17.34
C ILE A 430 22.82 -11.60 -17.28
N ILE A 431 23.89 -12.38 -17.30
CA ILE A 431 23.92 -13.84 -17.23
C ILE A 431 24.25 -14.23 -15.80
N LEU A 432 23.40 -15.08 -15.20
CA LEU A 432 23.43 -15.38 -13.78
C LEU A 432 23.96 -16.79 -13.51
N GLY A 433 24.71 -16.95 -12.42
CA GLY A 433 25.22 -18.23 -11.94
C GLY A 433 25.07 -18.46 -10.43
N THR A 434 25.06 -19.71 -10.01
CA THR A 434 25.06 -20.15 -8.61
C THR A 434 25.90 -21.41 -8.44
N PHE A 435 26.38 -21.71 -7.23
CA PHE A 435 27.13 -22.94 -6.97
C PHE A 435 26.19 -24.11 -6.66
N VAL A 436 26.47 -25.26 -7.25
CA VAL A 436 25.81 -26.55 -6.98
C VAL A 436 26.88 -27.62 -6.86
N ASP A 437 27.00 -28.24 -5.67
CA ASP A 437 28.04 -29.23 -5.34
C ASP A 437 29.46 -28.79 -5.77
N GLY A 438 29.84 -27.56 -5.42
CA GLY A 438 31.13 -26.95 -5.75
C GLY A 438 31.27 -26.44 -7.19
N ASP A 439 30.37 -26.82 -8.11
CA ASP A 439 30.42 -26.43 -9.52
C ASP A 439 29.55 -25.18 -9.78
N LEU A 440 30.10 -24.21 -10.52
CA LEU A 440 29.35 -23.02 -10.95
C LEU A 440 28.37 -23.39 -12.07
N GLN A 441 27.07 -23.23 -11.81
CA GLN A 441 25.99 -23.53 -12.74
C GLN A 441 25.24 -22.29 -13.18
N TYR A 442 24.83 -22.28 -14.45
CA TYR A 442 23.98 -21.25 -15.02
C TYR A 442 22.57 -21.32 -14.41
N CYS A 443 22.05 -20.18 -13.95
CA CYS A 443 20.73 -20.12 -13.31
C CYS A 443 19.75 -19.13 -13.95
N GLY A 444 20.09 -18.50 -15.09
CA GLY A 444 19.16 -17.66 -15.85
C GLY A 444 19.77 -16.36 -16.37
N HIS A 445 18.93 -15.48 -16.90
CA HIS A 445 19.33 -14.15 -17.37
C HIS A 445 18.32 -13.09 -16.94
N ALA A 446 18.79 -11.97 -16.41
CA ALA A 446 17.95 -10.84 -16.03
C ALA A 446 18.08 -9.70 -17.05
N GLY A 447 16.99 -9.40 -17.75
CA GLY A 447 16.90 -8.33 -18.76
C GLY A 447 16.17 -7.06 -18.30
N THR A 448 15.69 -7.04 -17.06
CA THR A 448 14.88 -5.98 -16.48
C THR A 448 15.43 -5.58 -15.11
N GLY A 449 15.14 -4.36 -14.66
CA GLY A 449 15.68 -3.79 -13.42
C GLY A 449 16.83 -2.79 -13.63
N PHE A 450 17.02 -2.32 -14.88
CA PHE A 450 18.08 -1.36 -15.23
C PHE A 450 17.49 -0.06 -15.79
N SER A 451 18.04 1.07 -15.37
CA SER A 451 17.93 2.35 -16.09
C SER A 451 19.12 2.52 -17.05
N ASP A 452 19.05 3.46 -17.98
CA ASP A 452 20.18 3.74 -18.90
C ASP A 452 21.47 4.12 -18.15
N LYS A 453 21.34 4.88 -17.06
CA LYS A 453 22.46 5.20 -16.16
C LYS A 453 23.04 3.92 -15.55
N LYS A 454 22.18 3.04 -15.03
CA LYS A 454 22.59 1.78 -14.39
C LYS A 454 23.25 0.80 -15.37
N LEU A 455 22.79 0.75 -16.63
CA LEU A 455 23.43 -0.04 -17.69
C LEU A 455 24.87 0.43 -17.94
N ALA A 456 25.11 1.75 -17.95
CA ALA A 456 26.46 2.29 -18.11
C ALA A 456 27.35 1.96 -16.91
N GLU A 457 26.86 2.19 -15.69
CA GLU A 457 27.57 1.87 -14.43
C GLU A 457 27.98 0.39 -14.34
N LEU A 458 27.04 -0.51 -14.62
CA LEU A 458 27.30 -1.95 -14.59
C LEU A 458 28.28 -2.36 -15.68
N TYR A 459 28.22 -1.75 -16.86
CA TYR A 459 29.14 -2.06 -17.94
C TYR A 459 30.58 -1.65 -17.59
N GLU A 460 30.79 -0.47 -16.98
CA GLU A 460 32.10 -0.06 -16.47
C GLU A 460 32.63 -1.03 -15.40
N LEU A 461 31.74 -1.59 -14.57
CA LEU A 461 32.10 -2.60 -13.60
C LEU A 461 32.46 -3.96 -14.25
N PHE A 462 31.84 -4.30 -15.37
CA PHE A 462 32.08 -5.54 -16.09
C PHE A 462 33.35 -5.52 -16.92
N GLU A 463 33.70 -4.38 -17.55
CA GLU A 463 34.87 -4.22 -18.41
C GLU A 463 36.17 -4.84 -17.86
N PRO A 464 36.61 -4.55 -16.62
CA PRO A 464 37.85 -5.11 -16.08
C PRO A 464 37.76 -6.61 -15.78
N LEU A 465 36.55 -7.18 -15.75
CA LEU A 465 36.30 -8.59 -15.44
C LEU A 465 36.01 -9.42 -16.68
N ILE A 466 36.03 -8.84 -17.88
CA ILE A 466 35.73 -9.57 -19.12
C ILE A 466 36.75 -10.69 -19.34
N THR A 467 36.25 -11.89 -19.65
CA THR A 467 37.06 -13.07 -19.94
C THR A 467 36.75 -13.61 -21.34
N MET A 468 37.74 -14.24 -21.97
CA MET A 468 37.57 -14.86 -23.28
C MET A 468 36.75 -16.16 -23.21
N GLU A 469 36.88 -16.89 -22.10
CA GLU A 469 36.22 -18.17 -21.88
C GLU A 469 35.02 -18.02 -20.93
N SER A 470 34.02 -18.87 -21.14
CA SER A 470 32.86 -18.99 -20.26
C SER A 470 33.28 -19.49 -18.88
N PRO A 471 32.80 -18.87 -17.78
CA PRO A 471 33.06 -19.37 -16.43
C PRO A 471 32.27 -20.64 -16.10
N PHE A 472 31.29 -21.01 -16.94
CA PHE A 472 30.52 -22.24 -16.80
C PHE A 472 31.20 -23.40 -17.54
N LYS A 473 31.27 -24.55 -16.86
CA LYS A 473 31.71 -25.84 -17.44
C LYS A 473 30.88 -26.25 -18.66
N ASN A 474 29.58 -26.05 -18.57
CA ASN A 474 28.65 -26.20 -19.69
C ASN A 474 28.19 -24.82 -20.14
N VAL A 475 28.68 -24.35 -21.29
CA VAL A 475 28.37 -23.01 -21.80
C VAL A 475 26.88 -22.91 -22.11
N PRO A 476 26.12 -22.03 -21.44
CA PRO A 476 24.68 -21.91 -21.65
C PRO A 476 24.39 -21.28 -23.02
N LYS A 477 23.32 -21.73 -23.68
CA LYS A 477 22.82 -21.08 -24.90
C LYS A 477 22.16 -19.76 -24.54
N THR A 478 22.64 -18.67 -25.11
CA THR A 478 22.10 -17.32 -24.92
C THR A 478 21.31 -16.84 -26.14
N ASN A 479 20.34 -15.96 -25.92
CA ASN A 479 19.44 -15.45 -26.97
C ASN A 479 20.13 -14.47 -27.94
N THR A 480 21.29 -13.94 -27.57
CA THR A 480 22.21 -13.13 -28.36
C THR A 480 23.64 -13.46 -27.93
N LYS A 481 24.65 -12.96 -28.66
CA LYS A 481 26.05 -13.19 -28.33
C LYS A 481 26.34 -12.77 -26.88
N ALA A 482 27.00 -13.66 -26.15
CA ALA A 482 27.40 -13.44 -24.77
C ALA A 482 28.83 -12.94 -24.68
N THR A 483 29.06 -12.00 -23.78
CA THR A 483 30.37 -11.61 -23.27
C THR A 483 30.48 -12.14 -21.85
N TRP A 484 31.53 -12.91 -21.57
CA TRP A 484 31.72 -13.54 -20.28
C TRP A 484 32.47 -12.61 -19.33
N VAL A 485 32.13 -12.69 -18.05
CA VAL A 485 32.87 -11.99 -16.99
C VAL A 485 33.26 -12.96 -15.89
N LYS A 486 34.35 -12.66 -15.19
CA LYS A 486 34.79 -13.40 -14.02
C LYS A 486 33.69 -13.35 -12.95
N PRO A 487 33.26 -14.50 -12.38
CA PRO A 487 32.12 -14.58 -11.47
C PRO A 487 32.49 -14.11 -10.05
N GLU A 488 32.71 -12.80 -9.92
CA GLU A 488 33.12 -12.16 -8.65
C GLU A 488 32.06 -11.23 -8.08
N ILE A 489 31.13 -10.74 -8.91
CA ILE A 489 30.10 -9.79 -8.50
C ILE A 489 28.85 -10.55 -8.08
N VAL A 490 28.41 -10.33 -6.84
CA VAL A 490 27.15 -10.83 -6.32
C VAL A 490 26.06 -9.79 -6.55
N CYS A 491 24.93 -10.20 -7.09
CA CYS A 491 23.73 -9.38 -7.19
C CYS A 491 22.51 -10.06 -6.57
N GLU A 492 21.56 -9.26 -6.12
CA GLU A 492 20.25 -9.73 -5.70
C GLU A 492 19.26 -9.64 -6.84
N ILE A 493 18.50 -10.72 -7.03
CA ILE A 493 17.42 -10.80 -8.02
C ILE A 493 16.10 -11.11 -7.34
N LYS A 494 15.02 -10.60 -7.93
CA LYS A 494 13.65 -11.03 -7.66
C LYS A 494 13.17 -11.94 -8.78
N PHE A 495 12.50 -13.04 -8.47
CA PHE A 495 12.02 -13.99 -9.48
C PHE A 495 10.63 -14.54 -9.12
N THR A 496 9.95 -15.19 -10.07
CA THR A 496 8.61 -15.74 -9.84
C THR A 496 8.66 -17.19 -9.36
N GLU A 497 9.56 -17.98 -9.90
CA GLU A 497 9.77 -19.38 -9.54
C GLU A 497 11.18 -19.85 -9.95
N LYS A 498 11.71 -20.87 -9.26
CA LYS A 498 12.96 -21.56 -9.61
C LYS A 498 12.60 -22.95 -10.14
N THR A 499 13.04 -23.31 -11.33
CA THR A 499 12.78 -24.64 -11.91
C THR A 499 13.54 -25.74 -11.18
N SER A 500 13.16 -27.00 -11.40
CA SER A 500 13.88 -28.17 -10.89
C SER A 500 15.34 -28.28 -11.37
N ASP A 501 15.66 -27.61 -12.47
CA ASP A 501 17.00 -27.54 -13.04
C ASP A 501 17.79 -26.32 -12.53
N GLY A 502 17.25 -25.62 -11.54
CA GLY A 502 17.91 -24.48 -10.88
C GLY A 502 17.79 -23.14 -11.62
N ILE A 503 16.95 -23.05 -12.66
CA ILE A 503 16.80 -21.83 -13.47
C ILE A 503 15.71 -20.92 -12.89
N PHE A 504 16.03 -19.64 -12.71
CA PHE A 504 15.08 -18.62 -12.28
C PHE A 504 14.19 -18.13 -13.43
N ARG A 505 12.87 -18.12 -13.22
CA ARG A 505 11.90 -17.55 -14.17
C ARG A 505 11.58 -16.11 -13.84
N HIS A 506 11.52 -15.28 -14.89
CA HIS A 506 11.33 -13.84 -14.81
C HIS A 506 12.24 -13.13 -13.79
N PRO A 507 13.56 -13.38 -13.80
CA PRO A 507 14.45 -12.71 -12.86
C PRO A 507 14.57 -11.22 -13.21
N VAL A 508 14.38 -10.38 -12.20
CA VAL A 508 14.53 -8.93 -12.25
C VAL A 508 15.72 -8.56 -11.38
N PHE A 509 16.66 -7.80 -11.92
CA PHE A 509 17.79 -7.28 -11.17
C PHE A 509 17.32 -6.26 -10.13
N LEU A 510 17.69 -6.46 -8.87
CA LEU A 510 17.43 -5.49 -7.80
C LEU A 510 18.68 -4.66 -7.49
N GLY A 511 19.86 -5.28 -7.48
CA GLY A 511 21.06 -4.56 -7.09
C GLY A 511 22.32 -5.38 -6.93
N ILE A 512 23.46 -4.70 -6.82
CA ILE A 512 24.72 -5.33 -6.43
C ILE A 512 24.79 -5.46 -4.90
N ARG A 513 25.24 -6.61 -4.43
CA ARG A 513 25.50 -6.90 -3.01
C ARG A 513 26.97 -6.70 -2.70
N VAL A 514 27.39 -5.44 -2.56
CA VAL A 514 28.79 -5.11 -2.21
C VAL A 514 29.20 -5.69 -0.85
N ASP A 515 28.22 -5.91 0.03
CA ASP A 515 28.40 -6.53 1.34
C ASP A 515 28.62 -8.06 1.29
N LYS A 516 28.59 -8.68 0.11
CA LYS A 516 28.75 -10.13 -0.07
C LYS A 516 29.87 -10.46 -1.03
N GLU A 517 30.51 -11.60 -0.80
CA GLU A 517 31.51 -12.18 -1.68
C GLU A 517 30.97 -13.44 -2.36
N LYS A 518 31.66 -13.94 -3.39
CA LYS A 518 31.25 -15.16 -4.11
C LYS A 518 30.99 -16.37 -3.20
N ALA A 519 31.70 -16.47 -2.07
CA ALA A 519 31.57 -17.55 -1.11
C ALA A 519 30.30 -17.44 -0.25
N ASP A 520 29.63 -16.28 -0.23
CA ASP A 520 28.36 -16.08 0.48
C ASP A 520 27.14 -16.55 -0.33
N VAL A 521 27.31 -16.78 -1.64
CA VAL A 521 26.25 -17.27 -2.53
C VAL A 521 25.93 -18.72 -2.16
N LYS A 522 24.63 -19.02 -2.01
CA LYS A 522 24.16 -20.34 -1.58
C LYS A 522 24.69 -21.45 -2.50
N GLU A 523 25.34 -22.42 -1.88
CA GLU A 523 25.61 -23.71 -2.48
C GLU A 523 24.38 -24.60 -2.30
N THR A 524 23.83 -25.10 -3.40
CA THR A 524 22.68 -26.04 -3.39
C THR A 524 23.21 -27.44 -3.67
N SER A 525 22.73 -28.48 -2.98
CA SER A 525 23.15 -29.86 -3.30
C SER A 525 22.22 -30.51 -4.31
N LEU A 526 22.74 -31.41 -5.16
CA LEU A 526 21.92 -32.18 -6.09
C LEU A 526 20.86 -33.05 -5.38
N GLU A 527 21.10 -33.47 -4.14
CA GLU A 527 20.15 -34.25 -3.33
C GLU A 527 18.87 -33.46 -2.93
N GLU A 528 18.98 -32.13 -2.74
CA GLU A 528 17.82 -31.27 -2.50
C GLU A 528 16.94 -31.13 -3.75
N ASN A 529 17.55 -31.09 -4.94
CA ASN A 529 16.83 -31.11 -6.22
C ASN A 529 16.12 -32.46 -6.47
N GLU A 530 16.64 -33.57 -5.97
CA GLU A 530 15.98 -34.88 -6.04
C GLU A 530 14.77 -35.02 -5.11
N LYS A 531 14.78 -34.40 -3.93
CA LYS A 531 13.61 -34.35 -3.04
C LYS A 531 12.45 -33.57 -3.68
N VAL A 532 12.74 -32.50 -4.42
CA VAL A 532 11.76 -31.75 -5.23
C VAL A 532 11.23 -32.58 -6.41
N LYS A 533 12.08 -33.43 -7.04
CA LYS A 533 11.64 -34.39 -8.07
C LYS A 533 10.73 -35.50 -7.53
N LYS A 534 10.88 -35.90 -6.25
CA LYS A 534 10.02 -36.90 -5.60
C LYS A 534 8.68 -36.31 -5.11
N SER A 535 8.64 -35.03 -4.71
CA SER A 535 7.40 -34.37 -4.28
C SER A 535 6.48 -33.97 -5.46
N THR A 536 7.03 -33.77 -6.66
CA THR A 536 6.26 -33.41 -7.87
C THR A 536 5.68 -34.59 -8.66
N LYS A 537 5.94 -35.85 -8.26
CA LYS A 537 5.47 -37.06 -8.96
C LYS A 537 4.25 -37.78 -8.34
N LYS A 538 3.56 -37.20 -7.37
CA LYS A 538 2.28 -37.76 -6.88
C LYS A 538 1.08 -37.13 -7.58
N GLN A 539 0.58 -37.81 -8.62
CA GLN A 539 -0.81 -37.67 -9.05
C GLN A 539 -1.75 -38.18 -7.95
N PRO A 540 -2.88 -37.53 -7.67
CA PRO A 540 -3.90 -38.08 -6.81
C PRO A 540 -4.68 -39.15 -7.60
N LYS A 541 -4.44 -40.42 -7.31
CA LYS A 541 -5.38 -41.48 -7.71
C LYS A 541 -6.54 -41.52 -6.71
N ASN A 542 -7.74 -41.45 -7.29
CA ASN A 542 -9.03 -41.58 -6.64
C ASN A 542 -9.19 -42.94 -5.95
N ASN A 543 -9.75 -42.84 -4.73
CA ASN A 543 -10.82 -43.65 -4.16
C ASN A 543 -10.58 -45.01 -3.47
N ARG A 544 -11.17 -45.01 -2.26
CA ARG A 544 -12.03 -46.02 -1.61
C ARG A 544 -11.34 -47.19 -0.93
N GLU A 545 -11.33 -47.08 0.40
CA GLU A 545 -11.43 -48.21 1.31
C GLU A 545 -12.63 -49.09 0.96
N THR A 546 -12.40 -50.38 0.83
CA THR A 546 -13.30 -51.42 1.34
C THR A 546 -12.42 -52.56 1.86
N GLY A 547 -12.70 -52.98 3.09
CA GLY A 547 -12.17 -54.20 3.71
C GLY A 547 -12.71 -55.50 3.05
N PRO A 548 -12.27 -56.66 3.55
CA PRO A 548 -11.74 -57.76 2.72
C PRO A 548 -12.70 -58.95 2.58
N GLU A 549 -12.49 -59.77 1.53
CA GLU A 549 -12.23 -61.23 1.61
C GLU A 549 -12.52 -61.99 0.29
N ALA A 550 -11.65 -62.98 0.05
CA ALA A 550 -11.83 -64.29 -0.59
C ALA A 550 -12.11 -64.43 -2.11
N GLU A 551 -11.07 -64.96 -2.78
CA GLU A 551 -11.02 -66.04 -3.79
C GLU A 551 -12.34 -66.58 -4.38
N ASN A 552 -12.46 -66.67 -5.71
CA ASN A 552 -11.99 -67.81 -6.53
C ASN A 552 -12.74 -67.87 -7.89
N ASN A 553 -11.99 -68.18 -8.95
CA ASN A 553 -12.35 -68.80 -10.24
C ASN A 553 -13.82 -68.85 -10.73
N GLN A 554 -14.05 -68.41 -11.98
CA GLN A 554 -14.27 -69.32 -13.14
C GLN A 554 -14.59 -68.54 -14.43
N VAL A 555 -14.54 -69.32 -15.52
CA VAL A 555 -14.31 -69.01 -16.94
C VAL A 555 -15.64 -69.06 -17.73
N GLU A 556 -15.68 -68.33 -18.86
CA GLU A 556 -16.51 -68.48 -20.09
C GLU A 556 -18.06 -68.50 -20.05
N GLU A 557 -18.66 -67.66 -20.91
CA GLU A 557 -19.49 -68.00 -22.09
C GLU A 557 -20.34 -66.77 -22.49
N THR A 558 -20.00 -66.04 -23.56
CA THR A 558 -20.46 -66.14 -24.97
C THR A 558 -21.94 -65.91 -25.27
N THR A 559 -22.16 -64.95 -26.18
CA THR A 559 -23.25 -64.85 -27.20
C THR A 559 -24.65 -64.43 -26.71
N LYS A 560 -25.51 -63.68 -27.43
CA LYS A 560 -25.86 -63.56 -28.87
C LYS A 560 -26.81 -62.34 -29.00
N SER A 561 -26.66 -61.44 -29.98
CA SER A 561 -27.30 -61.37 -31.32
C SER A 561 -28.74 -60.80 -31.40
N ASP A 562 -28.87 -59.78 -32.26
CA ASP A 562 -29.87 -59.59 -33.33
C ASP A 562 -31.32 -59.11 -33.10
N SER A 563 -31.54 -57.88 -33.59
CA SER A 563 -32.56 -57.38 -34.54
C SER A 563 -33.99 -57.93 -34.54
N GLU A 564 -35.00 -57.04 -34.50
CA GLU A 564 -35.69 -56.52 -35.71
C GLU A 564 -36.90 -55.60 -35.38
N LYS A 565 -36.99 -54.52 -36.18
CA LYS A 565 -38.13 -53.81 -36.83
C LYS A 565 -39.56 -53.87 -36.22
N VAL A 566 -40.30 -52.73 -36.37
CA VAL A 566 -41.47 -52.58 -37.27
C VAL A 566 -42.09 -51.15 -37.21
N LYS A 567 -42.19 -50.52 -38.40
CA LYS A 567 -43.25 -49.65 -39.03
C LYS A 567 -44.17 -48.79 -38.13
N LYS A 568 -44.62 -47.56 -38.46
CA LYS A 568 -45.18 -47.03 -39.73
C LYS A 568 -45.47 -45.51 -39.63
N MET A 569 -45.28 -44.81 -40.75
CA MET A 569 -45.58 -43.41 -41.18
C MET A 569 -47.10 -43.01 -41.11
N PRO A 570 -47.61 -41.78 -41.46
CA PRO A 570 -47.07 -40.80 -42.46
C PRO A 570 -47.43 -39.27 -42.45
N LYS A 571 -46.70 -38.52 -43.30
CA LYS A 571 -47.11 -37.38 -44.20
C LYS A 571 -47.45 -36.02 -43.53
N LYS A 572 -47.05 -34.85 -44.06
CA LYS A 572 -47.10 -34.36 -45.46
C LYS A 572 -46.26 -33.07 -45.64
N GLN A 573 -45.58 -32.97 -46.77
CA GLN A 573 -44.89 -31.80 -47.39
C GLN A 573 -45.92 -30.96 -48.19
N PRO A 574 -45.66 -29.69 -48.63
CA PRO A 574 -44.69 -29.43 -49.74
C PRO A 574 -43.99 -28.02 -49.81
N LYS A 575 -42.85 -27.99 -50.54
CA LYS A 575 -42.34 -27.05 -51.60
C LYS A 575 -42.57 -25.52 -51.46
N ASN A 576 -41.75 -24.56 -51.95
CA ASN A 576 -40.39 -24.40 -52.53
C ASN A 576 -40.22 -22.86 -52.75
N GLU A 577 -38.97 -22.38 -52.90
CA GLU A 577 -38.51 -21.16 -53.66
C GLU A 577 -39.04 -19.76 -53.21
N SER A 578 -38.31 -18.63 -53.18
CA SER A 578 -36.89 -18.27 -53.37
C SER A 578 -36.71 -16.77 -53.00
N GLU A 579 -35.49 -16.42 -52.55
CA GLU A 579 -34.77 -15.11 -52.66
C GLU A 579 -35.03 -13.90 -51.70
N ASN A 580 -33.87 -13.44 -51.17
CA ASN A 580 -33.42 -12.07 -50.79
C ASN A 580 -33.39 -11.56 -49.32
N GLU A 581 -32.13 -11.40 -48.88
CA GLU A 581 -31.51 -10.47 -47.91
C GLU A 581 -31.75 -10.59 -46.38
N PRO A 582 -30.72 -10.22 -45.56
CA PRO A 582 -30.53 -10.83 -44.24
C PRO A 582 -30.77 -9.85 -43.09
N ASP A 583 -31.69 -10.18 -42.18
CA ASP A 583 -31.75 -9.58 -40.84
C ASP A 583 -32.29 -10.57 -39.80
N GLU A 584 -31.63 -10.51 -38.64
CA GLU A 584 -32.12 -10.68 -37.26
C GLU A 584 -32.99 -11.89 -36.80
N GLU A 585 -32.44 -12.54 -35.77
CA GLU A 585 -33.07 -13.19 -34.60
C GLU A 585 -34.03 -14.39 -34.71
N SER A 586 -33.58 -15.46 -34.03
CA SER A 586 -34.31 -16.33 -33.07
C SER A 586 -34.18 -17.81 -33.47
N ALA A 587 -34.09 -18.79 -32.58
CA ALA A 587 -33.85 -18.86 -31.16
C ALA A 587 -33.46 -20.32 -30.89
N ILE A 588 -32.67 -20.48 -29.84
CA ILE A 588 -32.35 -21.74 -29.18
C ILE A 588 -33.63 -22.46 -28.77
N THR A 589 -33.72 -23.76 -29.03
CA THR A 589 -34.41 -24.68 -28.11
C THR A 589 -33.50 -25.86 -27.77
N SER A 590 -33.01 -25.79 -26.53
CA SER A 590 -32.60 -26.84 -25.60
C SER A 590 -32.36 -28.27 -26.11
N LYS A 591 -31.16 -28.78 -25.82
CA LYS A 591 -30.97 -29.78 -24.75
C LYS A 591 -29.48 -30.03 -24.49
N THR A 592 -29.16 -30.02 -23.20
CA THR A 592 -28.12 -30.80 -22.52
C THR A 592 -27.26 -31.69 -23.41
N ASP A 593 -26.03 -31.25 -23.68
CA ASP A 593 -24.88 -32.15 -23.79
C ASP A 593 -23.68 -31.48 -23.12
N LYS A 594 -23.27 -32.06 -21.99
CA LYS A 594 -21.93 -31.90 -21.43
C LYS A 594 -20.97 -32.57 -22.40
N MET A 595 -20.43 -31.82 -23.35
CA MET A 595 -19.22 -32.21 -24.07
C MET A 595 -18.11 -31.20 -23.81
N ASN A 596 -16.97 -31.73 -23.36
CA ASN A 596 -15.70 -31.06 -23.17
C ASN A 596 -15.29 -30.28 -24.43
N ASN A 597 -15.65 -29.01 -24.50
CA ASN A 597 -15.03 -28.07 -25.43
C ASN A 597 -14.04 -27.23 -24.63
N THR A 598 -12.82 -27.71 -24.50
CA THR A 598 -11.74 -26.98 -23.81
C THR A 598 -11.46 -25.73 -24.63
N ARG A 599 -11.96 -24.56 -24.20
CA ARG A 599 -11.68 -23.26 -24.84
C ARG A 599 -10.17 -23.09 -24.95
N GLU A 600 -9.68 -22.55 -26.06
CA GLU A 600 -8.26 -22.27 -26.21
C GLU A 600 -7.81 -21.25 -25.15
N ASN A 601 -6.77 -21.61 -24.40
CA ASN A 601 -6.35 -20.84 -23.25
C ASN A 601 -5.67 -19.52 -23.63
N GLU A 602 -5.04 -19.48 -24.81
CA GLU A 602 -4.55 -18.26 -25.46
C GLU A 602 -5.17 -18.17 -26.84
N GLN A 603 -5.69 -16.99 -27.20
CA GLN A 603 -6.27 -16.74 -28.51
C GLN A 603 -6.10 -15.27 -28.89
N GLU A 604 -5.83 -15.01 -30.17
CA GLU A 604 -5.89 -13.66 -30.72
C GLU A 604 -7.21 -13.51 -31.46
N ILE A 605 -8.07 -12.61 -30.97
CA ILE A 605 -9.37 -12.35 -31.57
C ILE A 605 -9.40 -10.96 -32.18
N LYS A 606 -9.98 -10.84 -33.37
CA LYS A 606 -10.22 -9.55 -34.00
C LYS A 606 -11.56 -9.01 -33.50
N ILE A 607 -11.53 -7.95 -32.69
CA ILE A 607 -12.71 -7.23 -32.23
C ILE A 607 -12.74 -5.87 -32.91
N GLY A 608 -13.67 -5.69 -33.85
CA GLY A 608 -13.72 -4.49 -34.69
C GLY A 608 -12.44 -4.33 -35.52
N LYS A 609 -11.72 -3.23 -35.29
CA LYS A 609 -10.48 -2.89 -36.01
C LYS A 609 -9.21 -3.42 -35.33
N HIS A 610 -9.30 -3.92 -34.10
CA HIS A 610 -8.14 -4.28 -33.29
C HIS A 610 -8.08 -5.78 -33.06
N THR A 611 -6.85 -6.32 -33.04
CA THR A 611 -6.59 -7.68 -32.60
C THR A 611 -6.22 -7.65 -31.13
N VAL A 612 -6.97 -8.39 -30.31
CA VAL A 612 -6.78 -8.47 -28.85
C VAL A 612 -6.26 -9.86 -28.51
N LYS A 613 -5.07 -9.92 -27.88
CA LYS A 613 -4.52 -11.17 -27.35
C LYS A 613 -5.15 -11.51 -26.01
N LEU A 614 -6.05 -12.47 -26.00
CA LEU A 614 -6.66 -13.03 -24.80
C LEU A 614 -5.82 -14.17 -24.25
N THR A 615 -5.56 -14.15 -22.94
CA THR A 615 -4.72 -15.16 -22.26
C THR A 615 -5.44 -15.78 -21.08
N ASN A 616 -5.03 -16.99 -20.69
CA ASN A 616 -5.55 -17.72 -19.54
C ASN A 616 -7.08 -17.83 -19.51
N GLN A 617 -7.71 -18.07 -20.66
CA GLN A 617 -9.17 -18.06 -20.78
C GLN A 617 -9.87 -19.13 -19.93
N ASN A 618 -9.20 -20.26 -19.65
CA ASN A 618 -9.74 -21.33 -18.80
C ASN A 618 -9.50 -21.10 -17.31
N LYS A 619 -8.84 -19.99 -16.92
CA LYS A 619 -8.59 -19.69 -15.50
C LYS A 619 -9.92 -19.45 -14.79
N VAL A 620 -10.19 -20.22 -13.75
CA VAL A 620 -11.43 -20.08 -12.95
C VAL A 620 -11.38 -18.79 -12.14
N TYR A 621 -12.32 -17.89 -12.38
CA TYR A 621 -12.48 -16.65 -11.61
C TYR A 621 -13.46 -16.80 -10.47
N PHE A 622 -14.48 -17.65 -10.61
CA PHE A 622 -15.49 -17.92 -9.59
C PHE A 622 -15.52 -19.43 -9.29
N PRO A 623 -14.77 -19.91 -8.30
CA PRO A 623 -14.60 -21.35 -8.06
C PRO A 623 -15.90 -22.12 -7.78
N GLU A 624 -16.86 -21.50 -7.10
CA GLU A 624 -18.11 -22.16 -6.70
C GLU A 624 -19.08 -22.36 -7.87
N SER A 625 -19.08 -21.44 -8.84
CA SER A 625 -19.92 -21.52 -10.04
C SER A 625 -19.17 -22.02 -11.27
N GLY A 626 -17.86 -22.28 -11.15
CA GLY A 626 -17.01 -22.73 -12.25
C GLY A 626 -16.78 -21.69 -13.36
N ILE A 627 -17.17 -20.43 -13.16
CA ILE A 627 -17.07 -19.37 -14.16
C ILE A 627 -15.61 -18.98 -14.36
N THR A 628 -15.17 -19.03 -15.62
CA THR A 628 -13.81 -18.76 -16.05
C THR A 628 -13.61 -17.31 -16.48
N LYS A 629 -12.34 -16.91 -16.64
CA LYS A 629 -11.94 -15.63 -17.21
C LYS A 629 -12.54 -15.44 -18.60
N GLY A 630 -12.55 -16.48 -19.43
CA GLY A 630 -13.14 -16.42 -20.76
C GLY A 630 -14.64 -16.17 -20.73
N ASP A 631 -15.36 -16.71 -19.76
CA ASP A 631 -16.81 -16.50 -19.62
C ASP A 631 -17.11 -15.04 -19.24
N VAL A 632 -16.26 -14.43 -18.40
CA VAL A 632 -16.34 -13.00 -18.09
C VAL A 632 -16.12 -12.15 -19.34
N VAL A 633 -15.09 -12.46 -20.14
CA VAL A 633 -14.83 -11.74 -21.40
C VAL A 633 -16.01 -11.89 -22.35
N GLU A 634 -16.49 -13.11 -22.58
CA GLU A 634 -17.62 -13.42 -23.46
C GLU A 634 -18.90 -12.68 -23.04
N TYR A 635 -19.21 -12.68 -21.75
CA TYR A 635 -20.34 -11.92 -21.23
C TYR A 635 -20.25 -10.44 -21.58
N TYR A 636 -19.10 -9.79 -21.29
CA TYR A 636 -18.94 -8.37 -21.60
C TYR A 636 -19.04 -8.09 -23.10
N GLN A 637 -18.51 -8.96 -23.94
CA GLN A 637 -18.69 -8.85 -25.39
C GLN A 637 -20.17 -8.96 -25.78
N SER A 638 -20.94 -9.86 -25.16
CA SER A 638 -22.36 -10.04 -25.45
C SER A 638 -23.23 -8.85 -25.06
N VAL A 639 -22.86 -8.11 -24.00
CA VAL A 639 -23.58 -6.91 -23.55
C VAL A 639 -22.96 -5.60 -24.05
N ALA A 640 -21.95 -5.65 -24.91
CA ALA A 640 -21.17 -4.49 -25.36
C ALA A 640 -22.03 -3.35 -25.91
N LYS A 641 -23.08 -3.66 -26.69
CA LYS A 641 -24.03 -2.69 -27.24
C LYS A 641 -24.71 -1.84 -26.16
N TYR A 642 -24.90 -2.40 -24.96
CA TYR A 642 -25.63 -1.78 -23.85
C TYR A 642 -24.70 -1.14 -22.82
N ILE A 643 -23.56 -1.77 -22.50
CA ILE A 643 -22.64 -1.23 -21.48
C ILE A 643 -21.72 -0.12 -22.01
N LEU A 644 -21.27 -0.20 -23.27
CA LEU A 644 -20.30 0.76 -23.82
C LEU A 644 -20.77 2.22 -23.77
N PRO A 645 -22.04 2.58 -24.04
CA PRO A 645 -22.54 3.95 -23.85
C PRO A 645 -22.27 4.53 -22.45
N HIS A 646 -22.22 3.67 -21.42
CA HIS A 646 -21.95 4.08 -20.03
C HIS A 646 -20.46 4.10 -19.67
N LEU A 647 -19.57 3.56 -20.51
CA LEU A 647 -18.12 3.55 -20.32
C LEU A 647 -17.39 4.54 -21.22
N LYS A 648 -17.98 4.85 -22.37
CA LYS A 648 -17.40 5.67 -23.43
C LYS A 648 -16.97 7.04 -22.91
N ASN A 649 -15.78 7.45 -23.32
CA ASN A 649 -15.12 8.71 -22.96
C ASN A 649 -14.94 8.88 -21.44
N ARG A 650 -14.96 7.82 -20.63
CA ARG A 650 -14.81 7.91 -19.17
C ARG A 650 -13.52 7.25 -18.70
N PRO A 651 -12.71 7.96 -17.89
CA PRO A 651 -11.58 7.35 -17.19
C PRO A 651 -12.03 6.15 -16.34
N GLN A 652 -11.25 5.07 -16.35
CA GLN A 652 -11.56 3.84 -15.64
C GLN A 652 -10.67 3.66 -14.40
N SER A 653 -11.27 3.36 -13.25
CA SER A 653 -10.54 2.80 -12.10
C SER A 653 -10.52 1.27 -12.20
N LEU A 654 -9.36 0.69 -12.47
CA LEU A 654 -9.25 -0.75 -12.75
C LEU A 654 -9.11 -1.54 -11.45
N ASN A 655 -10.12 -2.32 -11.08
CA ASN A 655 -10.04 -3.26 -9.97
C ASN A 655 -9.74 -4.66 -10.51
N ARG A 656 -8.51 -5.13 -10.34
CA ARG A 656 -8.01 -6.33 -11.03
C ARG A 656 -8.00 -7.52 -10.09
N PHE A 657 -8.49 -8.65 -10.59
CA PHE A 657 -8.52 -9.96 -9.94
C PHE A 657 -7.78 -10.99 -10.81
N PRO A 658 -6.44 -10.91 -10.98
CA PRO A 658 -5.71 -11.78 -11.90
C PRO A 658 -5.87 -13.28 -11.62
N ASN A 659 -6.19 -13.62 -10.36
CA ASN A 659 -6.35 -14.98 -9.84
C ASN A 659 -7.77 -15.27 -9.32
N GLY A 660 -8.78 -14.56 -9.82
CA GLY A 660 -10.18 -14.76 -9.45
C GLY A 660 -10.56 -14.17 -8.09
N ILE A 661 -11.82 -14.34 -7.68
CA ILE A 661 -12.42 -13.62 -6.54
C ILE A 661 -11.90 -14.07 -5.16
N LYS A 662 -11.25 -15.24 -5.07
CA LYS A 662 -10.59 -15.73 -3.83
C LYS A 662 -9.13 -15.31 -3.73
N GLY A 663 -8.54 -14.80 -4.82
CA GLY A 663 -7.18 -14.27 -4.84
C GLY A 663 -7.12 -12.80 -4.45
N LEU A 664 -5.90 -12.27 -4.31
CA LEU A 664 -5.70 -10.83 -4.10
C LEU A 664 -6.23 -10.02 -5.28
N SER A 665 -6.89 -8.91 -4.95
CA SER A 665 -7.25 -7.86 -5.90
C SER A 665 -6.46 -6.60 -5.62
N PHE A 666 -6.32 -5.75 -6.63
CA PHE A 666 -5.69 -4.44 -6.47
C PHE A 666 -6.31 -3.42 -7.42
N TYR A 667 -6.35 -2.18 -6.96
CA TYR A 667 -6.73 -1.04 -7.79
C TYR A 667 -5.53 -0.53 -8.57
N HIS A 668 -5.72 -0.34 -9.87
CA HIS A 668 -4.74 0.16 -10.81
C HIS A 668 -5.35 1.35 -11.54
N LYS A 669 -4.91 2.57 -11.21
CA LYS A 669 -5.40 3.80 -11.85
C LYS A 669 -4.43 4.33 -12.91
N ASP A 670 -3.15 3.98 -12.77
CA ASP A 670 -2.06 4.52 -13.56
C ASP A 670 -1.55 3.46 -14.53
N ALA A 671 -1.97 3.53 -15.80
CA ALA A 671 -1.70 2.48 -16.76
C ALA A 671 -0.24 2.41 -17.22
N GLY A 672 0.50 3.51 -17.08
CA GLY A 672 1.85 3.70 -17.64
C GLY A 672 1.96 3.36 -19.14
N ASP A 673 3.18 3.09 -19.60
CA ASP A 673 3.47 2.77 -21.01
C ASP A 673 3.05 1.35 -21.45
N SER A 674 2.44 0.56 -20.55
CA SER A 674 2.19 -0.86 -20.79
C SER A 674 0.93 -1.18 -21.58
N ALA A 675 0.02 -0.22 -21.74
CA ALA A 675 -1.21 -0.40 -22.51
C ALA A 675 -0.97 -0.26 -24.02
N PRO A 676 -1.63 -1.07 -24.87
CA PRO A 676 -1.52 -0.94 -26.33
C PRO A 676 -1.84 0.47 -26.82
N ASP A 677 -1.14 0.93 -27.85
CA ASP A 677 -1.25 2.30 -28.39
C ASP A 677 -2.66 2.69 -28.86
N TRP A 678 -3.49 1.70 -29.19
CA TRP A 678 -4.86 1.93 -29.65
C TRP A 678 -5.86 2.19 -28.50
N ILE A 679 -5.46 1.96 -27.24
CA ILE A 679 -6.28 2.28 -26.07
C ILE A 679 -6.01 3.72 -25.68
N GLU A 680 -7.07 4.53 -25.67
CA GLU A 680 -6.99 5.92 -25.28
C GLU A 680 -6.60 6.06 -23.79
N LYS A 681 -5.68 7.00 -23.54
CA LYS A 681 -5.12 7.31 -22.23
C LYS A 681 -5.33 8.79 -21.96
N VAL A 682 -5.81 9.11 -20.76
CA VAL A 682 -5.98 10.50 -20.30
C VAL A 682 -5.19 10.73 -19.03
N THR A 683 -4.40 11.79 -19.01
CA THR A 683 -3.63 12.20 -17.83
C THR A 683 -4.47 13.17 -17.00
N ILE A 684 -4.71 12.82 -15.74
CA ILE A 684 -5.47 13.64 -14.80
C ILE A 684 -4.62 13.83 -13.55
N PHE A 685 -4.47 15.08 -13.12
CA PHE A 685 -3.77 15.40 -11.88
C PHE A 685 -4.60 14.95 -10.68
N SER A 686 -4.00 14.13 -9.83
CA SER A 686 -4.61 13.64 -8.60
C SER A 686 -4.16 14.49 -7.42
N GLU A 687 -4.98 15.45 -7.00
CA GLU A 687 -4.69 16.30 -5.84
C GLU A 687 -4.31 15.51 -4.58
N SER A 688 -4.99 14.38 -4.32
CA SER A 688 -4.72 13.54 -3.15
C SER A 688 -3.36 12.83 -3.18
N ASN A 689 -2.77 12.64 -4.37
CA ASN A 689 -1.52 11.94 -4.56
C ASN A 689 -0.39 12.87 -5.06
N GLU A 690 -0.71 14.16 -5.26
CA GLU A 690 0.18 15.19 -5.83
C GLU A 690 0.95 14.72 -7.07
N LYS A 691 0.27 13.93 -7.93
CA LYS A 691 0.87 13.40 -9.16
C LYS A 691 -0.14 13.31 -10.28
N ASP A 692 0.38 13.35 -11.50
CA ASP A 692 -0.36 12.97 -12.69
C ASP A 692 -0.59 11.46 -12.71
N ILE A 693 -1.83 11.07 -13.01
CA ILE A 693 -2.24 9.67 -13.16
C ILE A 693 -2.75 9.47 -14.58
N GLN A 694 -2.21 8.47 -15.26
CA GLN A 694 -2.64 8.13 -16.61
C GLN A 694 -3.74 7.06 -16.58
N TYR A 695 -4.99 7.49 -16.75
CA TYR A 695 -6.16 6.60 -16.76
C TYR A 695 -6.39 6.00 -18.14
N LEU A 696 -6.86 4.74 -18.18
CA LEU A 696 -7.38 4.14 -19.41
C LEU A 696 -8.83 4.59 -19.64
N VAL A 697 -9.17 4.81 -20.91
CA VAL A 697 -10.54 5.10 -21.36
C VAL A 697 -11.07 3.90 -22.14
N CYS A 698 -12.29 3.46 -21.83
CA CYS A 698 -12.92 2.29 -22.46
C CYS A 698 -13.97 2.73 -23.48
N ASN A 699 -13.60 2.82 -24.75
CA ASN A 699 -14.46 3.38 -25.80
C ASN A 699 -15.09 2.31 -26.71
N THR A 700 -14.42 1.16 -26.83
CA THR A 700 -14.76 0.13 -27.80
C THR A 700 -14.84 -1.25 -27.13
N ALA A 701 -15.48 -2.20 -27.82
CA ALA A 701 -15.53 -3.59 -27.38
C ALA A 701 -14.13 -4.22 -27.25
N ALA A 702 -13.16 -3.76 -28.05
CA ALA A 702 -11.76 -4.19 -27.96
C ALA A 702 -11.09 -3.67 -26.69
N ASP A 703 -11.30 -2.40 -26.33
CA ASP A 703 -10.76 -1.81 -25.08
C ASP A 703 -11.30 -2.60 -23.89
N MET A 704 -12.61 -2.87 -23.88
CA MET A 704 -13.26 -3.64 -22.83
C MET A 704 -12.69 -5.05 -22.73
N ALA A 705 -12.54 -5.77 -23.85
CA ALA A 705 -11.92 -7.09 -23.86
C ALA A 705 -10.50 -7.07 -23.27
N TYR A 706 -9.71 -6.03 -23.57
CA TYR A 706 -8.40 -5.84 -22.98
C TYR A 706 -8.47 -5.62 -21.46
N LEU A 707 -9.36 -4.75 -20.97
CA LEU A 707 -9.55 -4.53 -19.53
C LEU A 707 -9.95 -5.83 -18.81
N ASN A 708 -10.90 -6.58 -19.35
CA ASN A 708 -11.28 -7.88 -18.78
C ASN A 708 -10.12 -8.89 -18.84
N ASN A 709 -9.32 -8.85 -19.91
CA ASN A 709 -8.13 -9.69 -20.03
C ASN A 709 -7.02 -9.34 -19.03
N LEU A 710 -6.92 -8.08 -18.59
CA LEU A 710 -6.05 -7.66 -17.48
C LEU A 710 -6.53 -8.18 -16.11
N GLY A 711 -7.74 -8.72 -16.04
CA GLY A 711 -8.37 -9.24 -14.84
C GLY A 711 -9.38 -8.30 -14.21
N CYS A 712 -9.85 -7.26 -14.90
CA CYS A 712 -10.96 -6.44 -14.42
C CYS A 712 -12.26 -7.24 -14.50
N ILE A 713 -12.74 -7.73 -13.35
CA ILE A 713 -14.04 -8.40 -13.26
C ILE A 713 -15.16 -7.35 -13.30
N ASP A 714 -15.02 -6.27 -12.53
CA ASP A 714 -15.90 -5.10 -12.60
C ASP A 714 -15.26 -3.94 -13.38
N LEU A 715 -16.11 -3.09 -13.97
CA LEU A 715 -15.73 -1.90 -14.72
C LEU A 715 -16.26 -0.66 -13.98
N ASN A 716 -15.36 0.27 -13.65
CA ASN A 716 -15.65 1.39 -12.75
C ASN A 716 -15.33 2.73 -13.44
N PRO A 717 -16.26 3.28 -14.25
CA PRO A 717 -16.10 4.57 -14.88
C PRO A 717 -16.20 5.72 -13.87
N TRP A 718 -15.57 6.85 -14.19
CA TRP A 718 -15.88 8.13 -13.56
C TRP A 718 -17.31 8.59 -13.89
N ASN A 719 -17.86 9.46 -13.04
CA ASN A 719 -19.18 10.06 -13.27
C ASN A 719 -19.18 11.14 -14.37
N SER A 720 -18.01 11.67 -14.75
CA SER A 720 -17.81 12.61 -15.86
C SER A 720 -17.09 11.94 -17.02
N SER A 721 -17.26 12.52 -18.22
CA SER A 721 -16.47 12.18 -19.40
C SER A 721 -15.24 13.06 -19.50
N ILE A 722 -14.23 12.65 -20.29
CA ILE A 722 -13.02 13.42 -20.55
C ILE A 722 -13.31 14.75 -21.27
N ASP A 723 -14.44 14.84 -21.98
CA ASP A 723 -14.88 16.06 -22.66
C ASP A 723 -15.33 17.14 -21.66
N HIS A 724 -15.86 16.71 -20.51
CA HIS A 724 -16.40 17.57 -19.45
C HIS A 724 -15.98 17.05 -18.07
N LEU A 725 -14.66 16.99 -17.82
CA LEU A 725 -14.11 16.28 -16.67
C LEU A 725 -14.64 16.77 -15.31
N GLU A 726 -14.92 18.07 -15.18
CA GLU A 726 -15.41 18.70 -13.94
C GLU A 726 -16.95 18.66 -13.78
N SER A 727 -17.67 18.21 -14.80
CA SER A 727 -19.13 18.25 -14.84
C SER A 727 -19.71 16.85 -15.07
N PRO A 728 -20.13 16.13 -14.01
CA PRO A 728 -20.61 14.77 -14.16
C PRO A 728 -21.90 14.66 -14.98
N ASP A 729 -22.02 13.58 -15.73
CA ASP A 729 -23.19 13.29 -16.56
C ASP A 729 -24.36 12.73 -15.75
N TRP A 730 -24.08 12.23 -14.55
CA TRP A 730 -25.07 11.73 -13.62
C TRP A 730 -24.67 11.99 -12.16
N LEU A 731 -25.68 11.97 -11.31
CA LEU A 731 -25.56 11.90 -9.86
C LEU A 731 -25.84 10.46 -9.45
N ALA A 732 -25.00 9.88 -8.60
CA ALA A 732 -25.18 8.56 -8.05
C ALA A 732 -25.49 8.61 -6.54
N LEU A 733 -26.57 7.95 -6.15
CA LEU A 733 -27.01 7.75 -4.78
C LEU A 733 -26.74 6.28 -4.42
N ASP A 734 -25.79 6.03 -3.51
CA ASP A 734 -25.41 4.67 -3.13
C ASP A 734 -25.98 4.33 -1.73
N LEU A 735 -26.78 3.27 -1.68
CA LEU A 735 -27.40 2.76 -0.47
C LEU A 735 -26.53 1.62 0.08
N ASP A 736 -25.65 1.93 1.02
CA ASP A 736 -24.59 1.05 1.51
C ASP A 736 -24.96 0.44 2.89
N PRO A 737 -25.47 -0.81 2.93
CA PRO A 737 -25.90 -1.45 4.18
C PRO A 737 -24.73 -1.84 5.09
N SER A 738 -24.96 -1.78 6.39
CA SER A 738 -24.04 -2.26 7.43
C SER A 738 -24.26 -3.77 7.72
N GLU A 739 -23.39 -4.39 8.53
CA GLU A 739 -23.46 -5.83 8.86
C GLU A 739 -24.81 -6.30 9.43
N GLY A 740 -25.54 -5.41 10.13
CA GLY A 740 -26.83 -5.74 10.75
C GLY A 740 -28.03 -5.55 9.81
N ASN A 741 -27.83 -5.05 8.59
CA ASN A 741 -28.92 -4.78 7.67
C ASN A 741 -29.22 -5.97 6.75
N THR A 742 -30.50 -6.16 6.47
CA THR A 742 -30.96 -7.09 5.43
C THR A 742 -31.09 -6.35 4.10
N PHE A 743 -31.17 -7.11 3.00
CA PHE A 743 -31.49 -6.50 1.70
C PHE A 743 -32.93 -5.97 1.64
N GLU A 744 -33.82 -6.43 2.53
CA GLU A 744 -35.16 -5.87 2.66
C GLU A 744 -35.12 -4.44 3.20
N ASP A 745 -34.23 -4.17 4.16
CA ASP A 745 -33.98 -2.81 4.66
C ASP A 745 -33.49 -1.92 3.50
N VAL A 746 -32.64 -2.44 2.61
CA VAL A 746 -32.15 -1.70 1.43
C VAL A 746 -33.28 -1.38 0.46
N ILE A 747 -34.21 -2.31 0.25
CA ILE A 747 -35.41 -2.10 -0.58
C ILE A 747 -36.30 -1.01 0.04
N GLU A 748 -36.51 -1.04 1.35
CA GLU A 748 -37.28 -0.01 2.07
C GLU A 748 -36.68 1.38 1.86
N VAL A 749 -35.36 1.52 2.04
CA VAL A 749 -34.65 2.78 1.83
C VAL A 749 -34.67 3.22 0.35
N ALA A 750 -34.58 2.28 -0.60
CA ALA A 750 -34.68 2.59 -2.02
C ALA A 750 -36.07 3.13 -2.39
N LEU A 751 -37.14 2.56 -1.83
CA LEU A 751 -38.51 3.03 -2.01
C LEU A 751 -38.73 4.40 -1.35
N ALA A 752 -38.16 4.64 -0.17
CA ALA A 752 -38.15 5.97 0.45
C ALA A 752 -37.40 6.99 -0.44
N THR A 753 -36.29 6.57 -1.06
CA THR A 753 -35.57 7.40 -2.03
C THR A 753 -36.42 7.73 -3.25
N LYS A 754 -37.16 6.76 -3.81
CA LYS A 754 -38.13 7.02 -4.88
C LYS A 754 -39.17 8.04 -4.45
N GLN A 755 -39.74 7.90 -3.26
CA GLN A 755 -40.75 8.83 -2.74
C GLN A 755 -40.23 10.27 -2.71
N VAL A 756 -38.98 10.49 -2.27
CA VAL A 756 -38.34 11.81 -2.30
C VAL A 756 -38.18 12.32 -3.73
N LEU A 757 -37.73 11.48 -4.66
CA LEU A 757 -37.57 11.87 -6.07
C LEU A 757 -38.89 12.23 -6.74
N ASP A 758 -39.96 11.48 -6.46
CA ASP A 758 -41.30 11.74 -6.97
C ASP A 758 -41.87 13.07 -6.45
N GLN A 759 -41.61 13.40 -5.17
CA GLN A 759 -41.99 14.70 -4.58
C GLN A 759 -41.35 15.88 -5.32
N VAL A 760 -40.06 15.76 -5.66
CA VAL A 760 -39.34 16.81 -6.41
C VAL A 760 -39.51 16.73 -7.92
N LYS A 761 -40.28 15.75 -8.41
CA LYS A 761 -40.57 15.50 -9.84
C LYS A 761 -39.30 15.22 -10.65
N ILE A 762 -38.42 14.39 -10.10
CA ILE A 762 -37.21 13.88 -10.75
C ILE A 762 -37.39 12.41 -11.07
N ASP A 763 -37.04 12.02 -12.29
CA ASP A 763 -36.89 10.61 -12.65
C ASP A 763 -35.53 10.08 -12.17
N GLY A 764 -35.56 9.16 -11.20
CA GLY A 764 -34.39 8.37 -10.80
C GLY A 764 -34.41 6.97 -11.42
N TYR A 765 -33.22 6.44 -11.71
CA TYR A 765 -33.03 5.13 -12.35
C TYR A 765 -32.24 4.23 -11.42
N CYS A 766 -32.84 3.12 -10.97
CA CYS A 766 -32.24 2.25 -9.99
C CYS A 766 -31.61 1.00 -10.62
N LYS A 767 -30.58 0.49 -9.95
CA LYS A 767 -29.95 -0.80 -10.27
C LYS A 767 -29.52 -1.49 -9.00
N THR A 768 -29.53 -2.82 -9.00
CA THR A 768 -28.78 -3.55 -7.96
C THR A 768 -27.30 -3.17 -8.07
N SER A 769 -26.60 -3.07 -6.94
CA SER A 769 -25.14 -2.96 -7.00
C SER A 769 -24.52 -4.25 -7.56
N GLY A 770 -25.20 -5.39 -7.43
CA GLY A 770 -24.65 -6.73 -7.62
C GLY A 770 -23.79 -7.19 -6.42
N SER A 771 -23.80 -6.44 -5.31
CA SER A 771 -23.17 -6.81 -4.04
C SER A 771 -24.21 -6.79 -2.93
N SER A 772 -24.24 -5.74 -2.11
CA SER A 772 -25.09 -5.63 -0.92
C SER A 772 -26.10 -4.48 -1.01
N GLY A 773 -25.82 -3.44 -1.81
CA GLY A 773 -26.66 -2.24 -1.93
C GLY A 773 -27.46 -2.13 -3.22
N ILE A 774 -28.19 -1.01 -3.34
CA ILE A 774 -28.86 -0.51 -4.55
C ILE A 774 -28.25 0.85 -4.88
N HIS A 775 -27.99 1.10 -6.17
CA HIS A 775 -27.60 2.44 -6.62
C HIS A 775 -28.74 3.10 -7.39
N ILE A 776 -28.95 4.39 -7.17
CA ILE A 776 -29.97 5.19 -7.86
C ILE A 776 -29.28 6.34 -8.56
N PHE A 777 -29.48 6.45 -9.87
CA PHE A 777 -28.82 7.45 -10.72
C PHE A 777 -29.83 8.49 -11.18
N ILE A 778 -29.40 9.74 -11.23
CA ILE A 778 -30.18 10.85 -11.75
C ILE A 778 -29.38 11.51 -12.87
N PRO A 779 -29.95 11.70 -14.07
CA PRO A 779 -29.23 12.33 -15.17
C PRO A 779 -28.91 13.79 -14.84
N MET A 780 -27.65 14.19 -15.02
CA MET A 780 -27.16 15.57 -14.86
C MET A 780 -26.75 16.19 -16.20
N GLY A 781 -26.40 15.36 -17.19
CA GLY A 781 -26.12 15.80 -18.56
C GLY A 781 -24.94 16.77 -18.68
N GLY A 782 -23.98 16.72 -17.76
CA GLY A 782 -22.79 17.57 -17.77
C GLY A 782 -23.08 19.05 -17.52
N LYS A 783 -24.26 19.39 -16.97
CA LYS A 783 -24.71 20.78 -16.76
C LYS A 783 -24.17 21.43 -15.49
N TYR A 784 -23.76 20.62 -14.52
CA TYR A 784 -23.45 21.02 -13.16
C TYR A 784 -22.08 20.50 -12.78
N ASP A 785 -21.34 21.26 -11.97
CA ASP A 785 -20.06 20.80 -11.45
C ASP A 785 -20.24 19.73 -10.35
N TYR A 786 -19.14 19.05 -10.01
CA TYR A 786 -19.15 18.03 -8.95
C TYR A 786 -19.63 18.54 -7.59
N GLU A 787 -19.36 19.79 -7.24
CA GLU A 787 -19.77 20.33 -5.94
C GLU A 787 -21.29 20.51 -5.88
N GLN A 788 -21.88 21.10 -6.92
CA GLN A 788 -23.33 21.26 -7.08
C GLN A 788 -24.03 19.91 -7.04
N VAL A 789 -23.54 18.92 -7.80
CA VAL A 789 -24.12 17.58 -7.86
C VAL A 789 -24.02 16.86 -6.51
N LYS A 790 -22.87 16.94 -5.83
CA LYS A 790 -22.68 16.37 -4.49
C LYS A 790 -23.58 17.02 -3.45
N ASN A 791 -23.70 18.34 -3.46
CA ASN A 791 -24.55 19.07 -2.51
C ASN A 791 -26.03 18.76 -2.74
N PHE A 792 -26.45 18.65 -4.00
CA PHE A 792 -27.81 18.21 -4.34
C PHE A 792 -28.09 16.77 -3.89
N ALA A 793 -27.13 15.86 -4.09
CA ALA A 793 -27.22 14.48 -3.58
C ALA A 793 -27.36 14.43 -2.06
N HIS A 794 -26.61 15.28 -1.35
CA HIS A 794 -26.68 15.38 0.10
C HIS A 794 -28.07 15.82 0.58
N LEU A 795 -28.67 16.84 -0.06
CA LEU A 795 -30.01 17.33 0.26
C LEU A 795 -31.08 16.25 0.04
N LEU A 796 -31.01 15.52 -1.07
CA LEU A 796 -31.92 14.40 -1.33
C LEU A 796 -31.79 13.34 -0.23
N MET A 797 -30.57 12.97 0.15
CA MET A 797 -30.33 11.96 1.18
C MET A 797 -30.71 12.41 2.59
N GLN A 798 -30.65 13.71 2.90
CA GLN A 798 -31.23 14.25 4.12
C GLN A 798 -32.75 14.06 4.16
N LYS A 799 -33.44 14.28 3.04
CA LYS A 799 -34.89 14.02 2.94
C LYS A 799 -35.22 12.53 3.07
N VAL A 800 -34.41 11.65 2.48
CA VAL A 800 -34.56 10.20 2.66
C VAL A 800 -34.38 9.81 4.13
N GLN A 801 -33.33 10.32 4.78
CA GLN A 801 -33.10 10.06 6.20
C GLN A 801 -34.26 10.53 7.08
N GLN A 802 -34.93 11.64 6.73
CA GLN A 802 -36.10 12.12 7.45
C GLN A 802 -37.31 11.19 7.32
N LEU A 803 -37.45 10.46 6.21
CA LEU A 803 -38.54 9.50 6.00
C LEU A 803 -38.30 8.18 6.74
N VAL A 804 -37.05 7.71 6.80
CA VAL A 804 -36.68 6.40 7.38
C VAL A 804 -35.49 6.52 8.36
N PRO A 805 -35.58 7.35 9.42
CA PRO A 805 -34.44 7.68 10.27
C PRO A 805 -33.91 6.52 11.11
N GLU A 806 -34.77 5.54 11.42
CA GLU A 806 -34.42 4.40 12.28
C GLU A 806 -33.38 3.47 11.62
N ILE A 807 -33.46 3.32 10.30
CA ILE A 807 -32.63 2.39 9.52
C ILE A 807 -31.65 3.10 8.59
N THR A 808 -31.54 4.43 8.62
CA THR A 808 -30.63 5.18 7.75
C THR A 808 -29.71 6.14 8.50
N THR A 809 -28.56 6.43 7.89
CA THR A 809 -27.61 7.39 8.41
C THR A 809 -26.87 8.14 7.31
N LEU A 810 -26.52 9.40 7.59
CA LEU A 810 -25.55 10.18 6.83
C LEU A 810 -24.15 10.17 7.48
N GLU A 811 -23.99 9.51 8.63
CA GLU A 811 -22.70 9.39 9.32
C GLU A 811 -21.78 8.43 8.56
N ARG A 812 -20.68 8.97 8.07
CA ARG A 812 -19.68 8.25 7.27
C ARG A 812 -18.82 7.33 8.12
N SER A 813 -18.53 7.70 9.36
CA SER A 813 -17.63 6.95 10.23
C SER A 813 -18.30 5.65 10.68
N LEU A 814 -17.75 4.51 10.26
CA LEU A 814 -18.20 3.18 10.71
C LEU A 814 -18.20 3.04 12.23
N LYS A 815 -17.32 3.75 12.95
CA LYS A 815 -17.26 3.73 14.43
C LYS A 815 -18.42 4.48 15.10
N LYS A 816 -19.00 5.47 14.41
CA LYS A 816 -20.10 6.32 14.91
C LYS A 816 -21.46 5.88 14.36
N ARG A 817 -21.46 4.91 13.43
CA ARG A 817 -22.64 4.37 12.80
C ARG A 817 -23.13 3.16 13.59
N GLU A 818 -24.43 3.13 13.86
CA GLU A 818 -25.07 1.93 14.39
C GLU A 818 -25.06 0.82 13.33
N LYS A 819 -24.74 -0.41 13.73
CA LYS A 819 -24.61 -1.56 12.81
C LYS A 819 -25.91 -1.90 12.08
N THR A 820 -27.04 -1.35 12.51
CA THR A 820 -28.39 -1.53 11.96
C THR A 820 -28.80 -0.40 11.01
N GLN A 821 -27.91 0.53 10.68
CA GLN A 821 -28.21 1.65 9.78
C GLN A 821 -27.52 1.52 8.42
N ILE A 822 -28.31 1.75 7.37
CA ILE A 822 -27.87 1.89 5.99
C ILE A 822 -27.28 3.28 5.78
N TYR A 823 -26.10 3.32 5.19
CA TYR A 823 -25.48 4.58 4.83
C TYR A 823 -25.97 5.09 3.50
N LEU A 824 -26.41 6.34 3.56
CA LEU A 824 -26.82 7.10 2.40
C LEU A 824 -25.58 7.80 1.81
N ASP A 825 -24.80 7.07 1.02
CA ASP A 825 -23.52 7.55 0.49
C ASP A 825 -23.73 8.50 -0.70
N TYR A 826 -23.81 9.79 -0.38
CA TYR A 826 -23.81 10.88 -1.35
C TYR A 826 -22.39 11.28 -1.79
N LEU A 827 -21.33 10.79 -1.15
CA LEU A 827 -19.93 11.18 -1.41
C LEU A 827 -19.34 10.48 -2.64
N GLN A 828 -20.06 9.52 -3.22
CA GLN A 828 -19.80 8.95 -4.55
C GLN A 828 -19.87 10.00 -5.67
N ASN A 829 -20.39 11.20 -5.38
CA ASN A 829 -20.47 12.35 -6.29
C ASN A 829 -19.28 13.32 -6.18
N ARG A 830 -18.17 12.92 -5.56
CA ARG A 830 -16.93 13.72 -5.60
C ARG A 830 -16.12 13.41 -6.87
N GLY A 831 -15.32 14.36 -7.32
CA GLY A 831 -14.36 14.16 -8.41
C GLY A 831 -13.50 12.91 -8.18
N GLY A 832 -13.32 12.11 -9.23
CA GLY A 832 -12.51 10.89 -9.22
C GLY A 832 -13.05 9.69 -8.44
N GLN A 833 -14.27 9.77 -7.89
CA GLN A 833 -14.97 8.59 -7.36
C GLN A 833 -15.56 7.76 -8.50
N THR A 834 -15.67 6.45 -8.29
CA THR A 834 -16.15 5.50 -9.29
C THR A 834 -17.00 4.43 -8.63
N LEU A 835 -18.13 4.11 -9.26
CA LEU A 835 -18.97 2.96 -8.91
C LEU A 835 -18.95 1.93 -10.04
N ALA A 836 -19.26 0.68 -9.71
CA ALA A 836 -19.43 -0.35 -10.73
C ALA A 836 -20.50 0.10 -11.75
N SER A 837 -20.12 0.05 -13.02
CA SER A 837 -20.99 0.41 -14.14
C SER A 837 -22.25 -0.44 -14.14
N VAL A 838 -23.29 0.07 -14.80
CA VAL A 838 -24.44 -0.74 -15.16
C VAL A 838 -23.99 -1.93 -16.02
N TYR A 839 -24.64 -3.08 -15.85
CA TYR A 839 -24.30 -4.35 -16.52
C TYR A 839 -22.92 -4.93 -16.16
N SER A 840 -22.16 -4.30 -15.25
CA SER A 840 -20.89 -4.83 -14.78
C SER A 840 -21.10 -6.09 -13.93
N VAL A 841 -20.34 -7.14 -14.21
CA VAL A 841 -20.18 -8.29 -13.31
C VAL A 841 -19.51 -7.80 -12.03
N ARG A 842 -19.89 -8.37 -10.87
CA ARG A 842 -19.27 -8.07 -9.58
C ARG A 842 -18.42 -9.25 -9.09
N PRO A 843 -17.29 -8.99 -8.42
CA PRO A 843 -16.40 -10.02 -7.87
C PRO A 843 -16.99 -10.64 -6.59
N LYS A 844 -18.16 -11.27 -6.70
CA LYS A 844 -18.89 -11.94 -5.64
C LYS A 844 -19.28 -13.36 -6.08
N PRO A 845 -19.49 -14.31 -5.15
CA PRO A 845 -19.93 -15.66 -5.49
C PRO A 845 -21.14 -15.66 -6.43
N GLY A 846 -21.10 -16.50 -7.47
CA GLY A 846 -22.14 -16.60 -8.48
C GLY A 846 -22.14 -15.51 -9.57
N ALA A 847 -21.12 -14.65 -9.61
CA ALA A 847 -20.94 -13.59 -10.61
C ALA A 847 -22.21 -12.72 -10.83
N PRO A 848 -22.76 -12.12 -9.76
CA PRO A 848 -23.90 -11.22 -9.87
C PRO A 848 -23.55 -10.00 -10.74
N VAL A 849 -24.57 -9.43 -11.37
CA VAL A 849 -24.45 -8.28 -12.28
C VAL A 849 -25.11 -7.07 -11.64
N SER A 850 -24.49 -5.88 -11.78
CA SER A 850 -25.13 -4.62 -11.42
C SER A 850 -26.25 -4.31 -12.41
N MET A 851 -27.47 -4.74 -12.08
CA MET A 851 -28.56 -4.86 -13.04
C MET A 851 -29.60 -3.75 -12.86
N PRO A 852 -29.94 -3.00 -13.94
CA PRO A 852 -31.07 -2.07 -13.95
C PRO A 852 -32.40 -2.73 -13.64
N LEU A 853 -33.23 -1.97 -12.91
CA LEU A 853 -34.55 -2.38 -12.48
C LEU A 853 -35.57 -1.32 -12.87
N ASN A 854 -36.78 -1.76 -13.19
CA ASN A 854 -37.93 -0.90 -13.06
C ASN A 854 -38.31 -0.78 -11.58
N TRP A 855 -38.91 0.34 -11.20
CA TRP A 855 -39.24 0.60 -9.79
C TRP A 855 -40.28 -0.37 -9.21
N ASP A 856 -41.14 -0.96 -10.02
CA ASP A 856 -42.11 -2.00 -9.62
C ASP A 856 -41.45 -3.37 -9.32
N GLU A 857 -40.17 -3.53 -9.68
CA GLU A 857 -39.33 -4.68 -9.32
C GLU A 857 -38.62 -4.49 -7.99
N VAL A 858 -38.51 -3.25 -7.47
CA VAL A 858 -37.89 -2.93 -6.17
C VAL A 858 -38.89 -3.23 -5.05
N LYS A 859 -39.07 -4.52 -4.77
CA LYS A 859 -40.01 -5.02 -3.77
C LYS A 859 -39.44 -6.22 -3.03
N ARG A 860 -40.12 -6.57 -1.93
CA ARG A 860 -39.72 -7.64 -1.01
C ARG A 860 -39.36 -8.93 -1.74
N GLY A 861 -38.24 -9.55 -1.36
CA GLY A 861 -37.75 -10.81 -1.93
C GLY A 861 -36.77 -10.66 -3.10
N LEU A 862 -36.56 -9.46 -3.64
CA LEU A 862 -35.50 -9.17 -4.61
C LEU A 862 -34.13 -9.46 -3.99
N LYS A 863 -33.23 -10.10 -4.73
CA LYS A 863 -31.83 -10.34 -4.30
C LYS A 863 -30.86 -9.92 -5.39
N PRO A 864 -29.68 -9.37 -5.04
CA PRO A 864 -28.67 -9.03 -6.05
C PRO A 864 -28.26 -10.20 -6.95
N ILE A 865 -28.23 -11.42 -6.41
CA ILE A 865 -27.82 -12.64 -7.15
C ILE A 865 -28.88 -13.15 -8.14
N ASP A 866 -30.12 -12.65 -8.06
CA ASP A 866 -31.17 -12.97 -9.04
C ASP A 866 -30.77 -12.55 -10.46
N PHE A 867 -29.82 -11.61 -10.57
CA PHE A 867 -29.19 -11.20 -11.82
C PHE A 867 -27.71 -11.54 -11.79
N ASN A 868 -27.29 -12.41 -12.71
CA ASN A 868 -25.92 -12.89 -12.79
C ASN A 868 -25.51 -13.04 -14.25
N ILE A 869 -24.25 -13.39 -14.44
CA ILE A 869 -23.63 -13.48 -15.77
C ILE A 869 -24.40 -14.37 -16.76
N HIS A 870 -25.15 -15.37 -16.28
CA HIS A 870 -25.84 -16.34 -17.12
C HIS A 870 -27.20 -15.87 -17.62
N ASN A 871 -27.91 -15.01 -16.87
CA ASN A 871 -29.28 -14.59 -17.21
C ASN A 871 -29.38 -13.10 -17.60
N ALA A 872 -28.34 -12.32 -17.35
CA ALA A 872 -28.35 -10.87 -17.55
C ALA A 872 -28.63 -10.47 -19.01
N LEU A 873 -28.01 -11.11 -20.00
CA LEU A 873 -28.22 -10.76 -21.41
C LEU A 873 -29.66 -11.00 -21.87
N GLU A 874 -30.26 -12.13 -21.51
CA GLU A 874 -31.64 -12.45 -21.88
C GLU A 874 -32.61 -11.41 -21.32
N ARG A 875 -32.39 -11.00 -20.07
CA ARG A 875 -33.16 -9.91 -19.45
C ARG A 875 -32.98 -8.59 -20.19
N ILE A 876 -31.76 -8.21 -20.54
CA ILE A 876 -31.47 -6.95 -21.28
C ILE A 876 -32.17 -6.96 -22.64
N LYS A 877 -32.14 -8.10 -23.36
CA LYS A 877 -32.85 -8.24 -24.64
C LYS A 877 -34.37 -8.09 -24.47
N LYS A 878 -34.93 -8.71 -23.42
CA LYS A 878 -36.36 -8.67 -23.14
C LYS A 878 -36.86 -7.28 -22.75
N ASN A 879 -36.14 -6.60 -21.88
CA ASN A 879 -36.61 -5.33 -21.26
C ASN A 879 -36.04 -4.09 -21.97
N GLY A 880 -35.04 -4.26 -22.83
CA GLY A 880 -34.26 -3.17 -23.39
C GLY A 880 -33.28 -2.56 -22.37
N ASP A 881 -32.69 -1.43 -22.77
CA ASP A 881 -31.78 -0.67 -21.91
C ASP A 881 -32.56 0.28 -21.00
N LEU A 882 -32.89 -0.21 -19.80
CA LEU A 882 -33.60 0.57 -18.77
C LEU A 882 -32.77 1.73 -18.22
N PHE A 883 -31.45 1.72 -18.41
CA PHE A 883 -30.53 2.71 -17.83
C PHE A 883 -30.10 3.79 -18.83
N LYS A 884 -30.35 3.58 -20.13
CA LYS A 884 -30.12 4.56 -21.21
C LYS A 884 -30.53 6.00 -20.87
N PRO A 885 -31.69 6.27 -20.23
CA PRO A 885 -32.10 7.65 -19.93
C PRO A 885 -31.15 8.40 -18.99
N VAL A 886 -30.32 7.72 -18.21
CA VAL A 886 -29.28 8.33 -17.35
C VAL A 886 -28.26 9.12 -18.17
N LEU A 887 -28.06 8.75 -19.44
CA LEU A 887 -27.20 9.45 -20.41
C LEU A 887 -27.91 10.63 -21.10
N GLY A 888 -29.13 10.97 -20.67
CA GLY A 888 -29.97 12.00 -21.29
C GLY A 888 -29.55 13.44 -20.95
N LYS A 889 -30.42 14.39 -21.31
CA LYS A 889 -30.16 15.85 -21.20
C LYS A 889 -29.94 16.38 -19.78
N GLY A 890 -30.11 15.57 -18.73
CA GLY A 890 -30.01 16.01 -17.34
C GLY A 890 -31.23 16.81 -16.84
N ILE A 891 -31.44 16.77 -15.53
CA ILE A 891 -32.54 17.48 -14.85
C ILE A 891 -32.35 19.01 -14.84
N ASP A 892 -33.38 19.72 -14.36
CA ASP A 892 -33.30 21.11 -13.92
C ASP A 892 -33.22 21.13 -12.38
N MET A 893 -32.01 21.28 -11.85
CA MET A 893 -31.73 21.26 -10.41
C MET A 893 -32.44 22.40 -9.66
N LEU A 894 -32.56 23.59 -10.26
CA LEU A 894 -33.24 24.72 -9.63
C LEU A 894 -34.74 24.46 -9.49
N LYS A 895 -35.37 23.89 -10.52
CA LYS A 895 -36.77 23.49 -10.46
C LYS A 895 -37.00 22.41 -9.39
N ALA A 896 -36.07 21.46 -9.26
CA ALA A 896 -36.15 20.43 -8.24
C ALA A 896 -35.99 21.00 -6.82
N LEU A 897 -35.03 21.90 -6.59
CA LEU A 897 -34.84 22.58 -5.31
C LEU A 897 -36.09 23.37 -4.90
N LYS A 898 -36.73 24.10 -5.83
CA LYS A 898 -38.01 24.79 -5.59
C LYS A 898 -39.16 23.85 -5.23
N ASN A 899 -39.13 22.60 -5.68
CA ASN A 899 -40.13 21.61 -5.28
C ASN A 899 -39.81 21.00 -3.90
N LEU A 900 -38.54 21.02 -3.47
CA LEU A 900 -38.08 20.49 -2.18
C LEU A 900 -38.34 21.47 -1.01
N GLU A 901 -38.55 22.75 -1.32
CA GLU A 901 -38.98 23.82 -0.40
C GLU A 901 -40.50 23.86 -0.16
N LYS A 902 -41.29 23.21 -1.02
CA LYS A 902 -42.74 23.09 -0.90
C LYS A 902 -43.10 21.85 -0.10
#